data_AF-A0A516G7D7-F1
#
_entry.id   AF-A0A516G7D7-F1
#
_cell.length_a   1.000
_cell.length_b   1.000
_cell.length_c   1.000
_cell.angle_alpha   90.00
_cell.angle_beta   90.00
_cell.angle_gamma   90.00
#
_symmetry.space_group_name_H-M   'P 1'
#
loop_
_entity.id
_entity.type
_entity.pdbx_description
1 polymer ?
#
loop_
_entity_poly.entity_id
_entity_poly.type
_entity_poly.pdbx_seq_one_letter_code
_entity_poly.pdbx_strand_id
1 'polypeptide(L)'
;MVGKSRSPFLQNDTSQVGPDRTMDASPHICRRSPMPRSALSVLGAVVLTATVSVAPVIAAPQTITTTDTTAEDTTAHATSAIAVERIAGENRYATAAEIAKQWTTPVDRVYVVSGDTYHDAVIAAASAGVDDAPVLLTQHKNLPGVTAQQLERLDPETITIIGGTSAVSVQVERKLVDFAGSGGVERVSGKNRYDRSAQMAARYSPGPERVYLASGEDYADALSAAALAGAQHEPLMLTRPGELPDEAAAQLERLQPTEVVVVGGTGAVSDGVLATAASYATTGEARRVSGQDRYQTSAAVAREFPSGAETTYLASGQNHADALVVSALAARNQTAVALTPSKSVAEGTLDALQHLAPGTIVVAGGHAAVSDKVIEQITDLPTEPPVDPEPPVDPEPPVNPEPPSGDFPDENSTGVPDGMDLTPSGGITVTQDGTVIDGLHVSGRITVDADNVTIRNTLIQTDTNLYPIRVLGGTTGTVIEDVEVDNLGGTGIGIFFSGSGTVRRANIHSAEDGVRIQADDVTIEDSYIHDLQRQPGGHHDTIQIREGDDVTISGNNLQPYVESTNDPMNSALQIGSLLGDDTITNLVVTGNLMNGGNYTINGGGRGEVDSALYAYNEFGRDFRYSVVGNLQNSDWKSTNVWHDTGEPVQP
;
A
#
# COMPACT_ATOMS: atom_id res chain seq x y z
N MET A 1 -38.50 -31.72 -39.60
CA MET A 1 -39.80 -31.60 -40.31
C MET A 1 -40.89 -31.51 -39.24
N VAL A 2 -41.62 -30.39 -39.22
CA VAL A 2 -42.96 -30.18 -38.62
C VAL A 2 -43.04 -30.28 -37.08
N GLY A 3 -43.52 -29.32 -36.29
CA GLY A 3 -44.26 -28.08 -36.54
C GLY A 3 -45.57 -28.06 -35.73
N LYS A 4 -45.84 -26.91 -35.05
CA LYS A 4 -47.16 -26.40 -34.60
C LYS A 4 -47.89 -27.23 -33.51
N SER A 5 -48.85 -26.73 -32.73
CA SER A 5 -49.31 -25.42 -32.26
C SER A 5 -50.54 -25.66 -31.36
N ARG A 6 -50.85 -24.71 -30.46
CA ARG A 6 -52.19 -24.23 -30.00
C ARG A 6 -52.60 -24.45 -28.54
N SER A 7 -52.90 -23.32 -27.92
CA SER A 7 -53.86 -23.10 -26.81
C SER A 7 -55.32 -23.33 -27.22
N PRO A 8 -56.22 -23.42 -26.23
CA PRO A 8 -57.46 -22.60 -26.19
C PRO A 8 -57.64 -21.90 -24.81
N PHE A 9 -58.12 -20.65 -24.71
CA PHE A 9 -59.54 -20.18 -24.57
C PHE A 9 -60.18 -20.59 -23.20
N LEU A 10 -60.79 -19.75 -22.34
CA LEU A 10 -61.91 -18.78 -22.45
C LEU A 10 -62.05 -18.04 -21.08
N GLN A 11 -62.14 -16.71 -21.01
CA GLN A 11 -63.32 -15.80 -21.03
C GLN A 11 -63.86 -15.38 -19.64
N ASN A 12 -64.02 -14.06 -19.53
CA ASN A 12 -64.65 -13.27 -18.47
C ASN A 12 -66.12 -13.63 -18.24
N ASP A 13 -66.61 -13.34 -17.04
CA ASP A 13 -68.01 -13.01 -16.84
C ASP A 13 -68.18 -11.73 -15.99
N THR A 14 -69.18 -10.97 -16.36
CA THR A 14 -69.49 -9.59 -15.95
C THR A 14 -70.77 -9.53 -15.12
N SER A 15 -70.86 -8.66 -14.11
CA SER A 15 -72.04 -7.83 -13.75
C SER A 15 -71.77 -7.12 -12.39
N GLN A 16 -71.76 -5.79 -12.24
CA GLN A 16 -72.77 -4.72 -12.44
C GLN A 16 -73.87 -4.65 -11.37
N VAL A 17 -74.07 -3.40 -10.89
CA VAL A 17 -75.20 -2.82 -10.11
C VAL A 17 -75.14 -3.07 -8.58
N GLY A 18 -75.22 -2.11 -7.66
CA GLY A 18 -75.69 -0.71 -7.63
C GLY A 18 -75.91 -0.28 -6.15
N PRO A 19 -76.52 0.88 -5.84
CA PRO A 19 -75.83 1.92 -5.05
C PRO A 19 -76.49 2.35 -3.72
N ASP A 20 -75.76 3.24 -3.02
CA ASP A 20 -76.20 4.38 -2.20
C ASP A 20 -76.83 4.15 -0.80
N ARG A 21 -76.22 4.78 0.22
CA ARG A 21 -76.90 5.50 1.31
C ARG A 21 -75.93 6.33 2.15
N THR A 22 -76.16 7.63 2.11
CA THR A 22 -75.71 8.69 3.03
C THR A 22 -76.27 8.55 4.45
N MET A 23 -75.50 8.91 5.49
CA MET A 23 -75.83 9.94 6.51
C MET A 23 -74.81 10.01 7.66
N ASP A 24 -74.12 11.15 7.71
CA ASP A 24 -73.89 12.07 8.84
C ASP A 24 -73.65 11.55 10.29
N ALA A 25 -72.49 11.91 10.86
CA ALA A 25 -72.33 12.49 12.21
C ALA A 25 -70.85 12.84 12.51
N SER A 26 -70.55 14.14 12.61
CA SER A 26 -69.47 14.68 13.49
C SER A 26 -70.07 14.93 14.90
N PRO A 27 -69.31 15.24 16.01
CA PRO A 27 -67.95 15.78 16.10
C PRO A 27 -67.06 15.24 17.26
N HIS A 28 -65.76 15.62 17.30
CA HIS A 28 -65.09 16.22 18.48
C HIS A 28 -63.57 16.46 18.27
N ILE A 29 -63.26 17.73 18.04
CA ILE A 29 -62.13 18.58 18.49
C ILE A 29 -61.08 17.92 19.42
N CYS A 30 -59.79 17.98 19.02
CA CYS A 30 -58.72 18.58 19.84
C CYS A 30 -57.51 18.98 18.97
N ARG A 31 -57.33 20.29 18.75
CA ARG A 31 -56.10 20.90 18.23
C ARG A 31 -55.20 21.29 19.40
N ARG A 32 -53.88 21.05 19.30
CA ARG A 32 -52.85 21.93 19.90
C ARG A 32 -51.72 22.15 18.91
N SER A 33 -51.39 23.43 18.75
CA SER A 33 -50.47 24.04 17.81
C SER A 33 -48.99 23.85 18.18
N PRO A 34 -48.04 24.01 17.23
CA PRO A 34 -46.61 24.12 17.53
C PRO A 34 -46.23 25.56 17.91
N MET A 35 -45.29 25.71 18.86
CA MET A 35 -44.70 27.00 19.24
C MET A 35 -43.47 27.35 18.37
N PRO A 36 -43.22 28.63 18.06
CA PRO A 36 -42.02 29.07 17.38
C PRO A 36 -40.87 29.33 18.36
N ARG A 37 -39.62 29.05 17.94
CA ARG A 37 -38.40 29.47 18.66
C ARG A 37 -37.92 30.81 18.13
N SER A 38 -37.83 31.79 19.02
CA SER A 38 -37.39 33.15 18.77
C SER A 38 -35.86 33.26 18.88
N ALA A 39 -35.25 33.95 17.91
CA ALA A 39 -33.88 34.45 17.98
C ALA A 39 -33.76 35.60 18.99
N LEU A 40 -32.66 35.64 19.75
CA LEU A 40 -32.27 36.79 20.57
C LEU A 40 -30.78 37.06 20.36
N SER A 41 -30.48 38.14 19.65
CA SER A 41 -29.15 38.71 19.48
C SER A 41 -28.91 39.73 20.60
N VAL A 42 -27.79 39.59 21.32
CA VAL A 42 -27.30 40.59 22.28
C VAL A 42 -25.93 41.05 21.84
N LEU A 43 -25.84 42.31 21.41
CA LEU A 43 -24.61 43.05 21.19
C LEU A 43 -24.03 43.47 22.55
N GLY A 44 -22.79 43.11 22.84
CA GLY A 44 -22.04 43.60 24.00
C GLY A 44 -20.60 43.90 23.60
N ALA A 45 -20.30 45.16 23.30
CA ALA A 45 -18.95 45.65 23.10
C ALA A 45 -18.27 45.86 24.47
N VAL A 46 -17.18 45.15 24.73
CA VAL A 46 -16.28 45.38 25.86
C VAL A 46 -14.98 45.95 25.31
N VAL A 47 -14.73 47.23 25.62
CA VAL A 47 -13.44 47.90 25.40
C VAL A 47 -12.55 47.57 26.60
N LEU A 48 -11.52 46.76 26.40
CA LEU A 48 -10.48 46.50 27.40
C LEU A 48 -9.25 47.36 27.07
N THR A 49 -8.98 48.35 27.90
CA THR A 49 -7.74 49.15 27.85
C THR A 49 -6.69 48.49 28.72
N ALA A 50 -5.68 47.86 28.11
CA ALA A 50 -4.52 47.34 28.82
C ALA A 50 -3.45 48.46 28.91
N THR A 51 -3.11 48.85 30.13
CA THR A 51 -1.98 49.73 30.44
C THR A 51 -0.73 48.88 30.64
N VAL A 52 0.33 49.16 29.88
CA VAL A 52 1.65 48.52 30.05
C VAL A 52 2.42 49.29 31.11
N SER A 53 2.73 48.64 32.23
CA SER A 53 3.67 49.14 33.24
C SER A 53 5.04 48.52 32.97
N VAL A 54 6.01 49.35 32.56
CA VAL A 54 7.42 48.98 32.41
C VAL A 54 8.13 49.37 33.69
N ALA A 55 8.64 48.38 34.43
CA ALA A 55 9.55 48.62 35.56
C ALA A 55 11.01 48.66 35.06
N PRO A 56 11.83 49.64 35.47
CA PRO A 56 13.24 49.66 35.12
C PRO A 56 14.03 48.82 36.13
N VAL A 57 14.78 47.83 35.64
CA VAL A 57 15.80 47.16 36.46
C VAL A 57 17.14 47.88 36.24
N ILE A 58 17.66 48.40 37.35
CA ILE A 58 18.90 49.14 37.51
C ILE A 58 20.08 48.17 37.36
N ALA A 59 21.03 48.51 36.50
CA ALA A 59 22.30 47.80 36.35
C ALA A 59 23.21 48.03 37.58
N ALA A 60 23.86 46.96 38.04
CA ALA A 60 24.96 46.99 39.01
C ALA A 60 26.21 46.30 38.41
N PRO A 61 27.43 46.68 38.81
CA PRO A 61 28.63 46.53 38.00
C PRO A 61 29.24 45.13 38.07
N GLN A 62 29.85 44.73 36.96
CA GLN A 62 30.54 43.46 36.76
C GLN A 62 31.88 43.42 37.50
N THR A 63 32.09 42.39 38.31
CA THR A 63 33.41 41.93 38.76
C THR A 63 33.89 40.82 37.83
N ILE A 64 34.91 41.15 37.02
CA ILE A 64 35.65 40.22 36.17
C ILE A 64 36.47 39.29 37.07
N THR A 65 36.14 38.01 37.04
CA THR A 65 37.04 36.94 37.51
C THR A 65 37.20 35.96 36.35
N THR A 66 38.39 35.96 35.76
CA THR A 66 38.77 35.05 34.69
C THR A 66 38.95 33.64 35.23
N THR A 67 38.09 32.72 34.79
CA THR A 67 38.37 31.27 34.84
C THR A 67 38.11 30.68 33.47
N ASP A 68 39.16 30.02 33.01
CA ASP A 68 39.35 29.30 31.76
C ASP A 68 38.32 28.15 31.65
N THR A 69 37.40 28.24 30.68
CA THR A 69 36.56 27.10 30.28
C THR A 69 36.29 27.21 28.78
N THR A 70 36.66 26.13 28.09
CA THR A 70 36.34 25.82 26.69
C THR A 70 34.88 26.11 26.35
N ALA A 71 34.66 26.89 25.30
CA ALA A 71 33.33 27.16 24.77
C ALA A 71 32.76 25.89 24.12
N GLU A 72 31.76 25.28 24.74
CA GLU A 72 30.73 24.52 24.04
C GLU A 72 29.73 25.51 23.46
N ASP A 73 29.68 25.56 22.14
CA ASP A 73 28.66 26.26 21.37
C ASP A 73 27.34 25.48 21.50
N THR A 74 26.46 25.92 22.39
CA THR A 74 25.12 25.37 22.56
C THR A 74 24.09 26.36 22.05
N THR A 75 23.95 26.44 20.72
CA THR A 75 22.70 26.89 20.12
C THR A 75 21.74 25.70 20.10
N ALA A 76 20.99 25.53 21.19
CA ALA A 76 19.83 24.66 21.21
C ALA A 76 18.76 25.23 20.26
N HIS A 77 18.70 24.70 19.04
CA HIS A 77 17.54 24.84 18.18
C HIS A 77 16.38 24.11 18.87
N ALA A 78 15.38 24.86 19.32
CA ALA A 78 14.14 24.26 19.80
C ALA A 78 13.44 23.62 18.59
N THR A 79 13.59 22.30 18.44
CA THR A 79 12.80 21.50 17.51
C THR A 79 11.34 21.58 17.95
N SER A 80 10.50 22.23 17.15
CA SER A 80 9.05 22.15 17.36
C SER A 80 8.65 20.73 16.97
N ALA A 81 8.40 19.85 17.95
CA ALA A 81 7.95 18.49 17.71
C ALA A 81 6.59 18.50 16.99
N ILE A 82 6.41 17.62 16.00
CA ILE A 82 5.12 17.42 15.30
C ILE A 82 4.10 16.91 16.32
N ALA A 83 2.92 17.53 16.37
CA ALA A 83 1.85 17.05 17.25
C ALA A 83 1.22 15.80 16.63
N VAL A 84 1.13 14.70 17.39
CA VAL A 84 0.43 13.48 16.95
C VAL A 84 -0.80 13.25 17.81
N GLU A 85 -1.96 13.19 17.15
CA GLU A 85 -3.25 12.89 17.77
C GLU A 85 -3.81 11.58 17.22
N ARG A 86 -4.79 10.98 17.92
CA ARG A 86 -5.44 9.75 17.46
C ARG A 86 -6.96 9.90 17.54
N ILE A 87 -7.64 9.56 16.45
CA ILE A 87 -9.10 9.41 16.39
C ILE A 87 -9.42 7.92 16.17
N ALA A 88 -9.94 7.26 17.21
CA ALA A 88 -10.23 5.84 17.18
C ALA A 88 -11.41 5.48 18.08
N GLY A 89 -12.17 4.47 17.67
CA GLY A 89 -13.15 3.80 18.52
C GLY A 89 -12.80 2.32 18.72
N GLU A 90 -13.62 1.62 19.52
CA GLU A 90 -13.44 0.18 19.81
C GLU A 90 -13.51 -0.72 18.56
N ASN A 91 -14.10 -0.22 17.47
CA ASN A 91 -14.24 -0.90 16.19
C ASN A 91 -14.47 0.14 15.07
N ARG A 92 -14.49 -0.33 13.81
CA ARG A 92 -14.69 0.53 12.63
C ARG A 92 -15.92 1.44 12.67
N TYR A 93 -17.03 0.99 13.26
CA TYR A 93 -18.24 1.81 13.36
C TYR A 93 -18.07 2.92 14.40
N ALA A 94 -17.36 2.62 15.49
CA ALA A 94 -17.02 3.61 16.51
C ALA A 94 -15.95 4.59 16.01
N THR A 95 -14.91 4.15 15.30
CA THR A 95 -13.94 5.07 14.67
C THR A 95 -14.63 6.02 13.69
N ALA A 96 -15.52 5.51 12.83
CA ALA A 96 -16.31 6.34 11.92
C ALA A 96 -17.16 7.36 12.69
N ALA A 97 -17.75 6.95 13.82
CA ALA A 97 -18.52 7.82 14.68
C ALA A 97 -17.67 8.92 15.35
N GLU A 98 -16.43 8.62 15.74
CA GLU A 98 -15.49 9.60 16.29
C GLU A 98 -15.01 10.59 15.22
N ILE A 99 -14.68 10.11 14.01
CA ILE A 99 -14.33 10.99 12.87
C ILE A 99 -15.49 11.93 12.53
N ALA A 100 -16.74 11.44 12.55
CA ALA A 100 -17.90 12.26 12.27
C ALA A 100 -18.10 13.43 13.27
N LYS A 101 -17.50 13.39 14.47
CA LYS A 101 -17.53 14.51 15.43
C LYS A 101 -16.82 15.76 14.93
N GLN A 102 -15.99 15.65 13.92
CA GLN A 102 -15.31 16.78 13.28
C GLN A 102 -16.26 17.65 12.44
N TRP A 103 -17.49 17.19 12.18
CA TRP A 103 -18.53 18.00 11.53
C TRP A 103 -19.38 18.77 12.54
N THR A 104 -19.48 20.07 12.30
CA THR A 104 -20.42 20.97 12.96
C THR A 104 -21.85 20.65 12.56
N THR A 105 -22.77 20.78 13.52
CA THR A 105 -24.17 20.37 13.37
C THR A 105 -25.09 21.59 13.22
N PRO A 106 -26.18 21.50 12.44
CA PRO A 106 -26.60 20.36 11.62
C PRO A 106 -25.74 20.21 10.34
N VAL A 107 -25.82 19.06 9.68
CA VAL A 107 -25.18 18.82 8.37
C VAL A 107 -26.23 18.66 7.26
N ASP A 108 -25.91 19.07 6.04
CA ASP A 108 -26.84 18.93 4.91
C ASP A 108 -26.99 17.46 4.48
N ARG A 109 -25.89 16.70 4.54
CA ARG A 109 -25.85 15.29 4.09
C ARG A 109 -25.00 14.41 5.00
N VAL A 110 -25.40 13.15 5.13
CA VAL A 110 -24.56 12.06 5.65
C VAL A 110 -24.54 10.91 4.65
N TYR A 111 -23.36 10.36 4.39
CA TYR A 111 -23.23 9.14 3.60
C TYR A 111 -23.22 7.91 4.53
N VAL A 112 -24.02 6.90 4.22
CA VAL A 112 -24.10 5.64 4.97
C VAL A 112 -23.74 4.47 4.06
N VAL A 113 -22.74 3.71 4.46
CA VAL A 113 -22.23 2.56 3.69
C VAL A 113 -22.05 1.34 4.57
N SER A 114 -21.96 0.15 3.96
CA SER A 114 -21.63 -1.06 4.71
C SER A 114 -20.20 -0.98 5.24
N GLY A 115 -20.01 -1.24 6.53
CA GLY A 115 -18.68 -1.42 7.13
C GLY A 115 -18.05 -2.78 6.82
N ASP A 116 -18.78 -3.67 6.13
CA ASP A 116 -18.36 -5.05 5.86
C ASP A 116 -17.59 -5.16 4.52
N THR A 117 -17.71 -4.16 3.62
CA THR A 117 -17.10 -4.15 2.29
C THR A 117 -16.57 -2.75 1.95
N TYR A 118 -15.42 -2.65 1.26
CA TYR A 118 -14.76 -1.38 1.02
C TYR A 118 -15.28 -0.57 -0.18
N HIS A 119 -15.73 -1.24 -1.26
CA HIS A 119 -15.98 -0.59 -2.56
C HIS A 119 -16.96 0.60 -2.46
N ASP A 120 -18.03 0.43 -1.68
CA ASP A 120 -19.10 1.41 -1.51
C ASP A 120 -18.60 2.63 -0.74
N ALA A 121 -17.70 2.39 0.20
CA ALA A 121 -17.13 3.41 1.05
C ALA A 121 -16.13 4.29 0.29
N VAL A 122 -15.37 3.74 -0.67
CA VAL A 122 -14.48 4.54 -1.54
C VAL A 122 -15.29 5.56 -2.35
N ILE A 123 -16.36 5.09 -2.99
CA ILE A 123 -17.26 5.94 -3.81
C ILE A 123 -17.91 7.01 -2.93
N ALA A 124 -18.33 6.63 -1.70
CA ALA A 124 -18.89 7.55 -0.74
C ALA A 124 -17.87 8.60 -0.29
N ALA A 125 -16.62 8.21 0.04
CA ALA A 125 -15.61 9.12 0.57
C ALA A 125 -15.27 10.27 -0.37
N ALA A 126 -15.08 10.00 -1.67
CA ALA A 126 -14.85 11.04 -2.67
C ALA A 126 -15.99 12.05 -2.71
N SER A 127 -17.23 11.55 -2.77
CA SER A 127 -18.42 12.39 -2.85
C SER A 127 -18.72 13.14 -1.56
N ALA A 128 -18.40 12.52 -0.43
CA ALA A 128 -18.53 13.11 0.89
C ALA A 128 -17.56 14.28 1.08
N GLY A 129 -16.36 14.20 0.51
CA GLY A 129 -15.43 15.34 0.44
C GLY A 129 -16.02 16.54 -0.31
N VAL A 130 -16.65 16.29 -1.47
CA VAL A 130 -17.27 17.35 -2.28
C VAL A 130 -18.47 18.01 -1.57
N ASP A 131 -19.26 17.22 -0.86
CA ASP A 131 -20.46 17.68 -0.15
C ASP A 131 -20.17 18.25 1.27
N ASP A 132 -18.90 18.25 1.72
CA ASP A 132 -18.53 18.46 3.13
C ASP A 132 -19.40 17.64 4.11
N ALA A 133 -19.51 16.34 3.83
CA ALA A 133 -20.37 15.41 4.56
C ALA A 133 -19.55 14.31 5.27
N PRO A 134 -19.97 13.84 6.46
CA PRO A 134 -19.34 12.68 7.08
C PRO A 134 -19.80 11.37 6.42
N VAL A 135 -18.91 10.37 6.45
CA VAL A 135 -19.22 8.97 6.10
C VAL A 135 -19.42 8.16 7.38
N LEU A 136 -20.56 7.50 7.51
CA LEU A 136 -20.88 6.60 8.61
C LEU A 136 -21.04 5.16 8.13
N LEU A 137 -20.62 4.22 8.97
CA LEU A 137 -20.66 2.79 8.67
C LEU A 137 -21.86 2.11 9.33
N THR A 138 -22.43 1.12 8.66
CA THR A 138 -23.49 0.25 9.19
C THR A 138 -23.22 -1.24 8.91
N GLN A 139 -23.86 -2.14 9.64
CA GLN A 139 -23.85 -3.58 9.32
C GLN A 139 -24.98 -3.89 8.35
N HIS A 140 -24.86 -4.97 7.58
CA HIS A 140 -25.87 -5.33 6.58
C HIS A 140 -27.33 -5.32 7.10
N LYS A 141 -27.60 -5.92 8.27
CA LYS A 141 -28.95 -6.04 8.87
C LYS A 141 -29.16 -5.22 10.14
N ASN A 142 -28.14 -4.49 10.59
CA ASN A 142 -28.19 -3.83 11.88
C ASN A 142 -27.52 -2.45 11.79
N LEU A 143 -28.20 -1.43 12.32
CA LEU A 143 -27.64 -0.10 12.49
C LEU A 143 -26.96 -0.06 13.86
N PRO A 144 -25.63 0.01 13.95
CA PRO A 144 -24.93 0.06 15.23
C PRO A 144 -25.40 1.27 16.06
N GLY A 145 -25.45 1.11 17.38
CA GLY A 145 -25.90 2.18 18.28
C GLY A 145 -25.04 3.45 18.18
N VAL A 146 -23.72 3.29 18.00
CA VAL A 146 -22.78 4.41 17.80
C VAL A 146 -23.07 5.18 16.50
N THR A 147 -23.45 4.47 15.43
CA THR A 147 -23.86 5.08 14.17
C THR A 147 -25.16 5.87 14.33
N ALA A 148 -26.16 5.27 14.98
CA ALA A 148 -27.44 5.92 15.25
C ALA A 148 -27.29 7.19 16.11
N GLN A 149 -26.45 7.15 17.15
CA GLN A 149 -26.16 8.30 18.00
C GLN A 149 -25.50 9.45 17.21
N GLN A 150 -24.61 9.14 16.27
CA GLN A 150 -24.03 10.19 15.43
C GLN A 150 -25.03 10.76 14.44
N LEU A 151 -25.91 9.94 13.86
CA LEU A 151 -27.00 10.44 13.01
C LEU A 151 -27.92 11.39 13.77
N GLU A 152 -28.28 11.07 15.02
CA GLU A 152 -29.07 11.95 15.87
C GLU A 152 -28.34 13.27 16.20
N ARG A 153 -27.04 13.19 16.49
CA ARG A 153 -26.22 14.39 16.77
C ARG A 153 -26.07 15.27 15.53
N LEU A 154 -25.75 14.67 14.39
CA LEU A 154 -25.48 15.35 13.13
C LEU A 154 -26.71 16.04 12.56
N ASP A 155 -27.91 15.55 12.87
CA ASP A 155 -29.20 16.09 12.43
C ASP A 155 -29.24 16.34 10.91
N PRO A 156 -29.02 15.30 10.07
CA PRO A 156 -28.82 15.47 8.64
C PRO A 156 -30.10 15.82 7.89
N GLU A 157 -30.06 16.79 6.96
CA GLU A 157 -31.20 17.02 6.06
C GLU A 157 -31.44 15.84 5.12
N THR A 158 -30.37 15.25 4.57
CA THR A 158 -30.41 14.09 3.66
C THR A 158 -29.48 12.97 4.14
N ILE A 159 -29.91 11.71 4.05
CA ILE A 159 -29.03 10.55 4.24
C ILE A 159 -28.89 9.81 2.91
N THR A 160 -27.65 9.58 2.48
CA THR A 160 -27.34 8.89 1.23
C THR A 160 -26.76 7.52 1.50
N ILE A 161 -27.49 6.48 1.12
CA ILE A 161 -26.99 5.11 1.17
C ILE A 161 -26.24 4.80 -0.13
N ILE A 162 -24.94 4.52 -0.06
CA ILE A 162 -24.21 3.92 -1.19
C ILE A 162 -24.18 2.41 -0.97
N GLY A 163 -24.87 1.66 -1.82
CA GLY A 163 -25.05 0.23 -1.58
C GLY A 163 -26.34 -0.35 -2.14
N GLY A 164 -26.24 -1.55 -2.71
CA GLY A 164 -27.41 -2.40 -2.92
C GLY A 164 -28.01 -2.89 -1.59
N THR A 165 -29.20 -3.50 -1.65
CA THR A 165 -29.86 -4.04 -0.45
C THR A 165 -29.13 -5.22 0.18
N SER A 166 -28.22 -5.87 -0.56
CA SER A 166 -27.29 -6.89 -0.05
C SER A 166 -26.15 -6.31 0.79
N ALA A 167 -25.81 -5.03 0.61
CA ALA A 167 -24.82 -4.32 1.42
C ALA A 167 -25.47 -3.62 2.61
N VAL A 168 -26.53 -2.85 2.37
CA VAL A 168 -27.32 -2.17 3.42
C VAL A 168 -28.78 -2.55 3.24
N SER A 169 -29.31 -3.39 4.12
CA SER A 169 -30.67 -3.93 3.96
C SER A 169 -31.76 -2.85 4.04
N VAL A 170 -32.93 -3.17 3.49
CA VAL A 170 -34.13 -2.34 3.62
C VAL A 170 -34.53 -2.11 5.09
N GLN A 171 -34.16 -3.02 5.99
CA GLN A 171 -34.42 -2.85 7.43
C GLN A 171 -33.57 -1.72 8.02
N VAL A 172 -32.30 -1.59 7.60
CA VAL A 172 -31.44 -0.48 8.01
C VAL A 172 -31.93 0.82 7.38
N GLU A 173 -32.26 0.82 6.09
CA GLU A 173 -32.81 1.99 5.40
C GLU A 173 -34.06 2.56 6.09
N ARG A 174 -34.99 1.70 6.51
CA ARG A 174 -36.18 2.14 7.26
C ARG A 174 -35.83 2.81 8.59
N LYS A 175 -34.78 2.37 9.28
CA LYS A 175 -34.30 3.02 10.51
C LYS A 175 -33.65 4.38 10.20
N LEU A 176 -32.96 4.50 9.07
CA LEU A 176 -32.32 5.77 8.67
C LEU A 176 -33.34 6.88 8.41
N VAL A 177 -34.58 6.54 7.98
CA VAL A 177 -35.66 7.52 7.77
C VAL A 177 -35.97 8.32 9.03
N ASP A 178 -35.82 7.72 10.21
CA ASP A 178 -36.10 8.41 11.48
C ASP A 178 -35.08 9.52 11.81
N PHE A 179 -33.94 9.55 11.11
CA PHE A 179 -32.86 10.52 11.33
C PHE A 179 -32.73 11.57 10.22
N ALA A 180 -33.34 11.34 9.05
CA ALA A 180 -33.24 12.28 7.94
C ALA A 180 -34.29 13.40 8.06
N GLY A 181 -33.88 14.63 7.75
CA GLY A 181 -34.74 15.80 7.65
C GLY A 181 -35.61 15.81 6.38
N SER A 182 -35.85 17.02 5.85
CA SER A 182 -36.70 17.23 4.67
C SER A 182 -36.19 16.56 3.39
N GLY A 183 -34.88 16.33 3.28
CA GLY A 183 -34.27 15.66 2.13
C GLY A 183 -34.49 14.15 2.12
N GLY A 184 -34.78 13.55 3.27
CA GLY A 184 -35.09 12.13 3.40
C GLY A 184 -33.90 11.21 3.16
N VAL A 185 -34.19 9.94 2.88
CA VAL A 185 -33.17 8.91 2.61
C VAL A 185 -33.15 8.60 1.12
N GLU A 186 -32.01 8.77 0.48
CA GLU A 186 -31.75 8.35 -0.88
C GLU A 186 -30.83 7.13 -0.92
N ARG A 187 -30.96 6.29 -1.95
CA ARG A 187 -30.08 5.14 -2.16
C ARG A 187 -29.48 5.18 -3.55
N VAL A 188 -28.16 5.22 -3.61
CA VAL A 188 -27.39 4.95 -4.84
C VAL A 188 -27.12 3.45 -4.88
N SER A 189 -27.89 2.77 -5.73
CA SER A 189 -27.76 1.33 -5.99
C SER A 189 -27.26 1.11 -7.41
N GLY A 190 -26.68 -0.05 -7.70
CA GLY A 190 -26.29 -0.38 -9.05
C GLY A 190 -26.03 -1.86 -9.17
N LYS A 191 -25.87 -2.33 -10.40
CA LYS A 191 -25.62 -3.74 -10.72
C LYS A 191 -24.31 -4.23 -10.12
N ASN A 192 -23.33 -3.34 -10.01
CA ASN A 192 -22.00 -3.62 -9.49
C ASN A 192 -21.36 -2.31 -8.95
N ARG A 193 -20.07 -2.37 -8.57
CA ARG A 193 -19.30 -1.22 -8.06
C ARG A 193 -19.05 -0.15 -9.14
N TYR A 194 -18.88 -0.55 -10.40
CA TYR A 194 -18.63 0.33 -11.54
C TYR A 194 -19.83 1.20 -11.88
N ASP A 195 -21.01 0.57 -12.02
CA ASP A 195 -22.29 1.24 -12.23
C ASP A 195 -22.60 2.24 -11.11
N ARG A 196 -22.30 1.90 -9.84
CA ARG A 196 -22.50 2.82 -8.72
C ARG A 196 -21.56 4.02 -8.76
N SER A 197 -20.28 3.81 -9.08
CA SER A 197 -19.34 4.92 -9.25
C SER A 197 -19.77 5.84 -10.41
N ALA A 198 -20.26 5.27 -11.51
CA ALA A 198 -20.79 6.00 -12.65
C ALA A 198 -22.07 6.79 -12.30
N GLN A 199 -22.99 6.21 -11.53
CA GLN A 199 -24.18 6.93 -11.05
C GLN A 199 -23.83 8.09 -10.11
N MET A 200 -22.75 7.97 -9.35
CA MET A 200 -22.28 9.07 -8.52
C MET A 200 -21.63 10.17 -9.36
N ALA A 201 -20.80 9.79 -10.35
CA ALA A 201 -20.25 10.70 -11.34
C ALA A 201 -21.34 11.42 -12.16
N ALA A 202 -22.53 10.81 -12.33
CA ALA A 202 -23.69 11.42 -13.00
C ALA A 202 -24.20 12.70 -12.33
N ARG A 203 -23.83 12.95 -11.06
CA ARG A 203 -24.20 14.17 -10.32
C ARG A 203 -23.36 15.39 -10.69
N TYR A 204 -22.22 15.19 -11.36
CA TYR A 204 -21.33 16.25 -11.80
C TYR A 204 -21.76 16.82 -13.15
N SER A 205 -21.58 18.13 -13.30
CA SER A 205 -21.83 18.84 -14.56
C SER A 205 -20.76 18.48 -15.60
N PRO A 206 -21.08 18.53 -16.91
CA PRO A 206 -20.06 18.41 -17.96
C PRO A 206 -18.98 19.49 -17.87
N GLY A 207 -17.78 19.15 -18.34
CA GLY A 207 -16.57 19.98 -18.33
C GLY A 207 -15.79 20.04 -17.00
N PRO A 208 -15.68 18.97 -16.19
CA PRO A 208 -14.75 18.99 -15.05
C PRO A 208 -13.30 19.17 -15.54
N GLU A 209 -12.43 19.71 -14.68
CA GLU A 209 -11.00 19.79 -15.00
C GLU A 209 -10.46 18.36 -15.10
N ARG A 210 -10.75 17.53 -14.10
CA ARG A 210 -10.25 16.16 -14.01
C ARG A 210 -11.36 15.16 -13.75
N VAL A 211 -11.16 13.94 -14.21
CA VAL A 211 -11.86 12.76 -13.70
C VAL A 211 -10.83 11.78 -13.19
N TYR A 212 -11.00 11.35 -11.95
CA TYR A 212 -10.16 10.33 -11.32
C TYR A 212 -10.67 8.94 -11.64
N LEU A 213 -9.76 8.04 -12.02
CA LEU A 213 -10.05 6.64 -12.29
C LEU A 213 -9.15 5.76 -11.42
N ALA A 214 -9.73 4.86 -10.62
CA ALA A 214 -8.99 3.92 -9.80
C ALA A 214 -9.51 2.49 -9.98
N SER A 215 -8.73 1.49 -9.57
CA SER A 215 -9.18 0.10 -9.60
C SER A 215 -10.41 -0.10 -8.72
N GLY A 216 -11.36 -0.89 -9.22
CA GLY A 216 -12.49 -1.39 -8.42
C GLY A 216 -12.24 -2.75 -7.80
N GLU A 217 -11.06 -3.35 -7.99
CA GLU A 217 -10.73 -4.70 -7.51
C GLU A 217 -9.75 -4.69 -6.31
N ASP A 218 -8.94 -3.63 -6.14
CA ASP A 218 -8.20 -3.32 -4.91
C ASP A 218 -8.61 -1.94 -4.35
N TYR A 219 -8.40 -1.72 -3.06
CA TYR A 219 -8.87 -0.56 -2.32
C TYR A 219 -7.83 0.54 -2.20
N ALA A 220 -6.55 0.23 -2.00
CA ALA A 220 -5.59 1.19 -1.45
C ALA A 220 -5.42 2.44 -2.31
N ASP A 221 -5.19 2.26 -3.61
CA ASP A 221 -5.08 3.38 -4.56
C ASP A 221 -6.38 4.18 -4.63
N ALA A 222 -7.52 3.49 -4.61
CA ALA A 222 -8.84 4.10 -4.65
C ALA A 222 -9.14 4.92 -3.37
N LEU A 223 -8.58 4.55 -2.21
CA LEU A 223 -8.67 5.33 -0.96
C LEU A 223 -7.95 6.66 -1.08
N SER A 224 -6.70 6.63 -1.54
CA SER A 224 -5.89 7.82 -1.74
C SER A 224 -6.53 8.70 -2.82
N ALA A 225 -7.01 8.10 -3.92
CA ALA A 225 -7.77 8.80 -4.96
C ALA A 225 -9.03 9.47 -4.42
N ALA A 226 -9.73 8.86 -3.47
CA ALA A 226 -10.96 9.44 -2.91
C ALA A 226 -10.70 10.73 -2.13
N ALA A 227 -9.62 10.80 -1.35
CA ALA A 227 -9.24 12.03 -0.65
C ALA A 227 -8.89 13.14 -1.67
N LEU A 228 -8.12 12.80 -2.71
CA LEU A 228 -7.72 13.73 -3.76
C LEU A 228 -8.91 14.25 -4.58
N ALA A 229 -9.75 13.34 -5.08
CA ALA A 229 -10.94 13.69 -5.85
C ALA A 229 -11.92 14.54 -5.04
N GLY A 230 -12.15 14.18 -3.77
CA GLY A 230 -12.98 14.95 -2.87
C GLY A 230 -12.42 16.35 -2.62
N ALA A 231 -11.11 16.47 -2.35
CA ALA A 231 -10.46 17.76 -2.10
C ALA A 231 -10.53 18.70 -3.29
N GLN A 232 -10.44 18.16 -4.51
CA GLN A 232 -10.48 18.95 -5.74
C GLN A 232 -11.89 19.13 -6.29
N HIS A 233 -12.91 18.57 -5.63
CA HIS A 233 -14.31 18.63 -6.06
C HIS A 233 -14.55 17.96 -7.43
N GLU A 234 -13.82 16.87 -7.71
CA GLU A 234 -13.84 16.18 -9.00
C GLU A 234 -14.39 14.75 -8.91
N PRO A 235 -14.95 14.20 -10.01
CA PRO A 235 -15.50 12.85 -10.02
C PRO A 235 -14.41 11.78 -9.81
N LEU A 236 -14.71 10.79 -8.96
CA LEU A 236 -13.98 9.51 -8.88
C LEU A 236 -14.84 8.38 -9.47
N MET A 237 -14.29 7.64 -10.42
CA MET A 237 -14.89 6.42 -10.97
C MET A 237 -13.99 5.21 -10.78
N LEU A 238 -14.60 4.03 -10.77
CA LEU A 238 -13.89 2.76 -10.67
C LEU A 238 -13.81 2.08 -12.04
N THR A 239 -12.72 1.36 -12.28
CA THR A 239 -12.48 0.54 -13.49
C THR A 239 -11.99 -0.86 -13.15
N ARG A 240 -12.08 -1.80 -14.09
CA ARG A 240 -11.34 -3.08 -13.98
C ARG A 240 -9.89 -2.84 -14.39
N PRO A 241 -8.94 -3.69 -13.94
CA PRO A 241 -7.55 -3.57 -14.32
C PRO A 241 -7.30 -3.53 -15.84
N GLY A 242 -7.91 -4.45 -16.58
CA GLY A 242 -7.70 -4.58 -18.03
C GLY A 242 -8.79 -3.97 -18.91
N GLU A 243 -9.84 -3.38 -18.35
CA GLU A 243 -11.02 -2.98 -19.11
C GLU A 243 -11.74 -1.80 -18.47
N LEU A 244 -11.99 -0.75 -19.25
CA LEU A 244 -12.87 0.35 -18.86
C LEU A 244 -14.34 -0.09 -19.03
N PRO A 245 -15.14 -0.22 -17.96
CA PRO A 245 -16.52 -0.66 -18.06
C PRO A 245 -17.38 0.33 -18.86
N ASP A 246 -18.36 -0.18 -19.61
CA ASP A 246 -19.29 0.63 -20.42
C ASP A 246 -19.96 1.75 -19.61
N GLU A 247 -20.30 1.51 -18.35
CA GLU A 247 -20.91 2.53 -17.48
C GLU A 247 -19.96 3.69 -17.17
N ALA A 248 -18.66 3.40 -16.96
CA ALA A 248 -17.64 4.42 -16.73
C ALA A 248 -17.32 5.18 -18.03
N ALA A 249 -17.19 4.46 -19.15
CA ALA A 249 -16.97 5.03 -20.48
C ALA A 249 -18.10 6.01 -20.87
N ALA A 250 -19.36 5.64 -20.63
CA ALA A 250 -20.51 6.50 -20.89
C ALA A 250 -20.49 7.79 -20.04
N GLN A 251 -19.98 7.72 -18.80
CA GLN A 251 -19.82 8.91 -17.98
C GLN A 251 -18.66 9.79 -18.43
N LEU A 252 -17.52 9.22 -18.84
CA LEU A 252 -16.42 10.00 -19.42
C LEU A 252 -16.87 10.74 -20.69
N GLU A 253 -17.63 10.08 -21.56
CA GLU A 253 -18.20 10.70 -22.76
C GLU A 253 -19.16 11.86 -22.43
N ARG A 254 -20.00 11.69 -21.41
CA ARG A 254 -20.93 12.74 -20.97
C ARG A 254 -20.21 13.90 -20.27
N LEU A 255 -19.24 13.58 -19.42
CA LEU A 255 -18.52 14.56 -18.60
C LEU A 255 -17.57 15.38 -19.45
N GLN A 256 -16.91 14.80 -20.46
CA GLN A 256 -15.92 15.48 -21.30
C GLN A 256 -14.84 16.19 -20.45
N PRO A 257 -14.10 15.46 -19.58
CA PRO A 257 -13.10 16.08 -18.72
C PRO A 257 -11.96 16.72 -19.52
N THR A 258 -11.24 17.68 -18.90
CA THR A 258 -10.01 18.20 -19.50
C THR A 258 -8.90 17.15 -19.49
N GLU A 259 -8.77 16.41 -18.41
CA GLU A 259 -7.80 15.34 -18.19
C GLU A 259 -8.43 14.15 -17.47
N VAL A 260 -7.99 12.93 -17.77
CA VAL A 260 -8.26 11.77 -16.91
C VAL A 260 -7.01 11.42 -16.10
N VAL A 261 -7.15 11.33 -14.79
CA VAL A 261 -6.06 10.95 -13.88
C VAL A 261 -6.32 9.54 -13.36
N VAL A 262 -5.47 8.60 -13.77
CA VAL A 262 -5.48 7.23 -13.26
C VAL A 262 -4.69 7.19 -11.96
N VAL A 263 -5.30 6.75 -10.87
CA VAL A 263 -4.63 6.54 -9.58
C VAL A 263 -4.44 5.05 -9.36
N GLY A 264 -3.18 4.65 -9.20
CA GLY A 264 -2.74 3.26 -9.08
C GLY A 264 -1.84 2.80 -10.22
N GLY A 265 -1.02 1.79 -9.94
CA GLY A 265 -0.05 1.22 -10.87
C GLY A 265 -0.70 0.51 -12.08
N THR A 266 0.11 0.01 -12.99
CA THR A 266 -0.34 -0.69 -14.21
C THR A 266 -1.06 -2.01 -13.91
N GLY A 267 -0.68 -2.69 -12.82
CA GLY A 267 -1.39 -3.87 -12.32
C GLY A 267 -2.81 -3.56 -11.81
N ALA A 268 -3.00 -2.39 -11.19
CA ALA A 268 -4.30 -1.93 -10.70
C ALA A 268 -5.19 -1.39 -11.84
N VAL A 269 -4.60 -0.62 -12.76
CA VAL A 269 -5.24 -0.07 -13.95
C VAL A 269 -4.24 -0.07 -15.11
N SER A 270 -4.41 -0.98 -16.06
CA SER A 270 -3.49 -1.17 -17.19
C SER A 270 -3.35 0.05 -18.09
N ASP A 271 -2.24 0.12 -18.83
CA ASP A 271 -2.03 1.18 -19.83
C ASP A 271 -3.05 1.14 -20.96
N GLY A 272 -3.64 -0.03 -21.25
CA GLY A 272 -4.76 -0.14 -22.18
C GLY A 272 -6.00 0.63 -21.71
N VAL A 273 -6.29 0.58 -20.41
CA VAL A 273 -7.37 1.37 -19.81
C VAL A 273 -7.02 2.86 -19.80
N LEU A 274 -5.78 3.22 -19.43
CA LEU A 274 -5.31 4.61 -19.46
C LEU A 274 -5.43 5.22 -20.87
N ALA A 275 -4.94 4.51 -21.89
CA ALA A 275 -5.03 4.95 -23.29
C ALA A 275 -6.48 5.06 -23.78
N THR A 276 -7.34 4.13 -23.37
CA THR A 276 -8.78 4.21 -23.67
C THR A 276 -9.40 5.44 -23.01
N ALA A 277 -9.09 5.68 -21.73
CA ALA A 277 -9.62 6.82 -20.98
C ALA A 277 -9.14 8.17 -21.55
N ALA A 278 -7.89 8.26 -22.01
CA ALA A 278 -7.33 9.45 -22.67
C ALA A 278 -8.16 9.89 -23.89
N SER A 279 -8.77 8.94 -24.61
CA SER A 279 -9.62 9.24 -25.78
C SER A 279 -10.92 10.00 -25.43
N TYR A 280 -11.31 10.01 -24.16
CA TYR A 280 -12.47 10.77 -23.68
C TYR A 280 -12.09 12.15 -23.12
N ALA A 281 -10.81 12.40 -22.83
CA ALA A 281 -10.33 13.69 -22.38
C ALA A 281 -10.29 14.70 -23.54
N THR A 282 -10.65 15.95 -23.29
CA THR A 282 -10.68 16.99 -24.34
C THR A 282 -9.28 17.39 -24.82
N THR A 283 -8.25 17.18 -24.01
CA THR A 283 -6.83 17.33 -24.38
C THR A 283 -6.29 16.12 -25.15
N GLY A 284 -6.98 14.97 -25.05
CA GLY A 284 -6.44 13.67 -25.48
C GLY A 284 -5.39 13.10 -24.52
N GLU A 285 -5.23 13.67 -23.33
CA GLU A 285 -4.24 13.26 -22.34
C GLU A 285 -4.90 12.53 -21.16
N ALA A 286 -4.22 11.48 -20.70
CA ALA A 286 -4.44 10.90 -19.38
C ALA A 286 -3.07 10.69 -18.72
N ARG A 287 -2.98 10.90 -17.41
CA ARG A 287 -1.76 10.66 -16.65
C ARG A 287 -2.00 9.70 -15.50
N ARG A 288 -0.91 9.13 -14.99
CA ARG A 288 -0.91 8.20 -13.87
C ARG A 288 -0.34 8.85 -12.62
N VAL A 289 -0.98 8.63 -11.49
CA VAL A 289 -0.48 8.89 -10.14
C VAL A 289 -0.36 7.55 -9.44
N SER A 290 0.87 7.08 -9.26
CA SER A 290 1.16 5.78 -8.66
C SER A 290 2.55 5.78 -8.01
N GLY A 291 2.76 4.84 -7.11
CA GLY A 291 4.07 4.35 -6.67
C GLY A 291 4.11 2.83 -6.83
N GLN A 292 5.19 2.20 -6.39
CA GLN A 292 5.36 0.75 -6.54
C GLN A 292 4.39 -0.02 -5.64
N ASP A 293 4.10 0.55 -4.47
CA ASP A 293 3.13 -0.01 -3.55
C ASP A 293 2.03 1.01 -3.16
N ARG A 294 1.16 0.59 -2.24
CA ARG A 294 0.09 1.42 -1.68
C ARG A 294 0.58 2.63 -0.89
N TYR A 295 1.75 2.54 -0.27
CA TYR A 295 2.33 3.59 0.57
C TYR A 295 3.00 4.65 -0.31
N GLN A 296 3.74 4.25 -1.33
CA GLN A 296 4.32 5.13 -2.32
C GLN A 296 3.25 5.73 -3.24
N THR A 297 2.18 4.99 -3.58
CA THR A 297 1.01 5.58 -4.26
C THR A 297 0.34 6.65 -3.38
N SER A 298 0.24 6.41 -2.07
CA SER A 298 -0.22 7.41 -1.11
C SER A 298 0.71 8.64 -1.06
N ALA A 299 2.03 8.49 -1.14
CA ALA A 299 2.97 9.60 -1.32
C ALA A 299 2.81 10.33 -2.65
N ALA A 300 2.64 9.61 -3.76
CA ALA A 300 2.40 10.21 -5.07
C ALA A 300 1.12 11.05 -5.06
N VAL A 301 0.06 10.56 -4.41
CA VAL A 301 -1.16 11.33 -4.17
C VAL A 301 -0.91 12.52 -3.22
N ALA A 302 -0.09 12.37 -2.17
CA ALA A 302 0.27 13.47 -1.29
C ALA A 302 0.97 14.62 -2.03
N ARG A 303 1.76 14.30 -3.07
CA ARG A 303 2.43 15.29 -3.94
C ARG A 303 1.46 16.15 -4.77
N GLU A 304 0.21 15.72 -4.92
CA GLU A 304 -0.86 16.49 -5.56
C GLU A 304 -1.43 17.59 -4.64
N PHE A 305 -1.02 17.62 -3.37
CA PHE A 305 -1.37 18.64 -2.39
C PHE A 305 -0.19 19.59 -2.13
N PRO A 306 -0.45 20.85 -1.73
CA PRO A 306 0.62 21.75 -1.31
C PRO A 306 1.27 21.28 0.00
N SER A 307 2.55 21.58 0.17
CA SER A 307 3.27 21.40 1.45
C SER A 307 2.79 22.40 2.51
N GLY A 308 3.05 22.10 3.78
CA GLY A 308 2.70 22.98 4.91
C GLY A 308 1.25 22.82 5.35
N ALA A 309 0.73 21.59 5.32
CA ALA A 309 -0.61 21.29 5.79
C ALA A 309 -0.73 21.61 7.29
N GLU A 310 -1.83 22.22 7.74
CA GLU A 310 -2.06 22.38 9.19
C GLU A 310 -2.24 21.01 9.85
N THR A 311 -2.96 20.11 9.17
CA THR A 311 -3.20 18.74 9.62
C THR A 311 -3.07 17.79 8.43
N THR A 312 -2.52 16.60 8.67
CA THR A 312 -2.64 15.45 7.76
C THR A 312 -3.14 14.24 8.53
N TYR A 313 -3.59 13.23 7.79
CA TYR A 313 -4.16 12.02 8.36
C TYR A 313 -3.28 10.81 8.08
N LEU A 314 -3.06 9.98 9.09
CA LEU A 314 -2.32 8.73 8.98
C LEU A 314 -3.26 7.56 9.21
N ALA A 315 -3.30 6.58 8.30
CA ALA A 315 -4.15 5.40 8.45
C ALA A 315 -3.44 4.13 7.98
N SER A 316 -3.93 2.97 8.45
CA SER A 316 -3.39 1.68 8.02
C SER A 316 -3.64 1.45 6.53
N GLY A 317 -2.59 1.15 5.76
CA GLY A 317 -2.73 0.64 4.39
C GLY A 317 -3.12 -0.85 4.34
N GLN A 318 -3.16 -1.54 5.48
CA GLN A 318 -3.46 -2.97 5.59
C GLN A 318 -4.93 -3.24 5.95
N ASN A 319 -5.68 -2.20 6.35
CA ASN A 319 -7.11 -2.27 6.67
C ASN A 319 -7.84 -1.03 6.17
N HIS A 320 -8.89 -1.23 5.38
CA HIS A 320 -9.58 -0.16 4.65
C HIS A 320 -10.46 0.73 5.53
N ALA A 321 -11.12 0.19 6.56
CA ALA A 321 -12.29 0.85 7.16
C ALA A 321 -12.00 2.23 7.78
N ASP A 322 -10.86 2.39 8.44
CA ASP A 322 -10.48 3.65 9.09
C ASP A 322 -9.97 4.67 8.06
N ALA A 323 -9.14 4.22 7.11
CA ALA A 323 -8.65 5.04 5.99
C ALA A 323 -9.80 5.59 5.13
N LEU A 324 -10.81 4.76 4.85
CA LEU A 324 -12.01 5.15 4.08
C LEU A 324 -12.74 6.34 4.68
N VAL A 325 -13.00 6.26 5.98
CA VAL A 325 -13.83 7.27 6.65
C VAL A 325 -13.03 8.55 6.86
N VAL A 326 -11.72 8.44 7.11
CA VAL A 326 -10.88 9.63 7.24
C VAL A 326 -10.61 10.32 5.91
N SER A 327 -10.68 9.63 4.76
CA SER A 327 -10.51 10.27 3.43
C SER A 327 -11.50 11.43 3.18
N ALA A 328 -12.75 11.33 3.67
CA ALA A 328 -13.71 12.43 3.55
C ALA A 328 -13.31 13.65 4.41
N LEU A 329 -12.72 13.41 5.59
CA LEU A 329 -12.20 14.47 6.45
C LEU A 329 -10.91 15.08 5.88
N ALA A 330 -10.04 14.25 5.30
CA ALA A 330 -8.83 14.70 4.60
C ALA A 330 -9.19 15.61 3.40
N ALA A 331 -10.18 15.20 2.60
CA ALA A 331 -10.71 16.00 1.50
C ALA A 331 -11.22 17.37 1.96
N ARG A 332 -12.02 17.40 3.04
CA ARG A 332 -12.51 18.65 3.66
C ARG A 332 -11.36 19.57 4.06
N ASN A 333 -10.30 18.99 4.63
CA ASN A 333 -9.13 19.73 5.12
C ASN A 333 -8.06 19.96 4.05
N GLN A 334 -8.37 19.69 2.77
CA GLN A 334 -7.49 19.94 1.63
C GLN A 334 -6.11 19.30 1.80
N THR A 335 -6.10 18.06 2.29
CA THR A 335 -4.88 17.30 2.57
C THR A 335 -5.05 15.83 2.17
N ALA A 336 -3.94 15.09 2.12
CA ALA A 336 -3.95 13.67 1.81
C ALA A 336 -4.15 12.80 3.06
N VAL A 337 -4.42 11.52 2.82
CA VAL A 337 -4.24 10.46 3.82
C VAL A 337 -2.93 9.76 3.50
N ALA A 338 -1.96 9.85 4.42
CA ALA A 338 -0.76 9.02 4.40
C ALA A 338 -1.12 7.61 4.85
N LEU A 339 -0.79 6.61 4.04
CA LEU A 339 -0.95 5.20 4.40
C LEU A 339 0.33 4.68 5.05
N THR A 340 0.18 3.81 6.06
CA THR A 340 1.30 3.16 6.77
C THR A 340 1.03 1.69 7.06
N PRO A 341 2.06 0.82 7.12
CA PRO A 341 1.94 -0.48 7.77
C PRO A 341 1.51 -0.33 9.23
N SER A 342 0.85 -1.34 9.79
CA SER A 342 0.31 -1.25 11.15
C SER A 342 1.39 -1.18 12.25
N LYS A 343 2.62 -1.62 11.95
CA LYS A 343 3.70 -1.82 12.95
C LYS A 343 5.01 -1.13 12.62
N SER A 344 5.10 -0.49 11.46
CA SER A 344 6.27 0.22 10.97
C SER A 344 5.81 1.36 10.07
N VAL A 345 6.66 2.36 9.90
CA VAL A 345 6.49 3.41 8.91
C VAL A 345 7.16 2.95 7.62
N ALA A 346 6.42 2.93 6.51
CA ALA A 346 7.00 2.64 5.19
C ALA A 346 7.66 3.89 4.62
N GLU A 347 8.60 3.73 3.68
CA GLU A 347 9.24 4.86 2.98
C GLU A 347 8.20 5.80 2.36
N GLY A 348 7.23 5.26 1.62
CA GLY A 348 6.12 6.05 1.07
C GLY A 348 5.30 6.78 2.14
N THR A 349 5.24 6.29 3.38
CA THR A 349 4.63 7.03 4.48
C THR A 349 5.48 8.23 4.88
N LEU A 350 6.80 8.07 5.00
CA LEU A 350 7.74 9.15 5.31
C LEU A 350 7.71 10.22 4.23
N ASP A 351 7.80 9.82 2.97
CA ASP A 351 7.72 10.70 1.80
C ASP A 351 6.46 11.55 1.82
N ALA A 352 5.30 10.93 2.08
CA ALA A 352 4.03 11.63 2.16
C ALA A 352 4.05 12.68 3.29
N LEU A 353 4.53 12.30 4.48
CA LEU A 353 4.58 13.19 5.63
C LEU A 353 5.59 14.33 5.46
N GLN A 354 6.76 14.06 4.88
CA GLN A 354 7.78 15.05 4.58
C GLN A 354 7.30 16.06 3.54
N HIS A 355 6.68 15.60 2.45
CA HIS A 355 6.11 16.48 1.43
C HIS A 355 4.99 17.36 2.00
N LEU A 356 4.06 16.78 2.75
CA LEU A 356 2.94 17.51 3.34
C LEU A 356 3.40 18.47 4.44
N ALA A 357 4.52 18.18 5.11
CA ALA A 357 5.10 18.93 6.22
C ALA A 357 4.03 19.40 7.23
N PRO A 358 3.27 18.47 7.84
CA PRO A 358 2.10 18.80 8.63
C PRO A 358 2.46 19.39 10.00
N GLY A 359 1.68 20.36 10.48
CA GLY A 359 1.77 20.80 11.89
C GLY A 359 1.28 19.74 12.88
N THR A 360 0.22 19.01 12.49
CA THR A 360 -0.39 17.93 13.27
C THR A 360 -0.62 16.70 12.39
N ILE A 361 -0.26 15.51 12.89
CA ILE A 361 -0.63 14.22 12.29
C ILE A 361 -1.77 13.62 13.12
N VAL A 362 -2.90 13.34 12.47
CA VAL A 362 -4.04 12.65 13.10
C VAL A 362 -4.09 11.21 12.64
N VAL A 363 -3.81 10.28 13.55
CA VAL A 363 -3.89 8.84 13.32
C VAL A 363 -5.35 8.38 13.38
N ALA A 364 -5.87 7.87 12.26
CA ALA A 364 -7.18 7.27 12.17
C ALA A 364 -7.10 5.75 12.42
N GLY A 365 -7.80 5.29 13.45
CA GLY A 365 -7.87 3.88 13.82
C GLY A 365 -7.14 3.54 15.12
N GLY A 366 -7.52 2.40 15.70
CA GLY A 366 -6.97 1.93 16.98
C GLY A 366 -5.53 1.42 16.87
N HIS A 367 -4.94 1.10 18.03
CA HIS A 367 -3.54 0.62 18.14
C HIS A 367 -3.23 -0.64 17.32
N ALA A 368 -4.24 -1.46 16.99
CA ALA A 368 -4.04 -2.62 16.12
C ALA A 368 -3.93 -2.26 14.63
N ALA A 369 -4.53 -1.14 14.22
CA ALA A 369 -4.49 -0.62 12.85
C ALA A 369 -3.24 0.25 12.63
N VAL A 370 -2.88 1.07 13.61
CA VAL A 370 -1.63 1.84 13.61
C VAL A 370 -1.08 1.81 15.03
N SER A 371 -0.01 1.05 15.25
CA SER A 371 0.58 0.84 16.57
C SER A 371 1.26 2.09 17.12
N ASP A 372 1.54 2.09 18.42
CA ASP A 372 2.26 3.20 19.04
C ASP A 372 3.73 3.25 18.58
N LYS A 373 4.32 2.11 18.14
CA LYS A 373 5.64 2.09 17.50
C LYS A 373 5.69 2.97 16.25
N VAL A 374 4.61 2.97 15.45
CA VAL A 374 4.50 3.86 14.28
C VAL A 374 4.47 5.32 14.73
N ILE A 375 3.76 5.63 15.82
CA ILE A 375 3.71 6.99 16.38
C ILE A 375 5.09 7.42 16.87
N GLU A 376 5.80 6.57 17.61
CA GLU A 376 7.16 6.84 18.08
C GLU A 376 8.10 7.15 16.90
N GLN A 377 8.05 6.33 15.85
CA GLN A 377 8.86 6.52 14.64
C GLN A 377 8.57 7.85 13.90
N ILE A 378 7.31 8.29 13.83
CA ILE A 378 6.98 9.57 13.18
C ILE A 378 7.24 10.80 14.07
N THR A 379 7.18 10.67 15.40
CA THR A 379 7.47 11.78 16.32
C THR A 379 8.95 12.10 16.40
N ASP A 380 9.81 11.10 16.15
CA ASP A 380 11.27 11.26 16.12
C ASP A 380 11.79 11.76 14.76
N LEU A 381 10.90 12.02 13.79
CA LEU A 381 11.30 12.58 12.50
C LEU A 381 11.80 14.03 12.66
N PRO A 382 12.94 14.38 12.05
CA PRO A 382 13.42 15.76 12.05
C PRO A 382 12.37 16.69 11.45
N THR A 383 12.13 17.84 12.11
CA THR A 383 11.12 18.82 11.66
C THR A 383 11.65 19.87 10.68
N GLU A 384 12.92 19.72 10.27
CA GLU A 384 13.47 20.45 9.13
C GLU A 384 13.49 19.54 7.90
N PRO A 385 13.13 20.04 6.69
CA PRO A 385 13.49 19.34 5.47
C PRO A 385 15.01 19.14 5.51
N PRO A 386 15.55 17.97 5.11
CA PRO A 386 16.98 17.73 5.20
C PRO A 386 17.72 18.86 4.51
N VAL A 387 18.55 19.60 5.25
CA VAL A 387 19.70 20.26 4.62
C VAL A 387 20.60 19.10 4.26
N ASP A 388 20.52 18.69 3.01
CA ASP A 388 21.24 17.58 2.40
C ASP A 388 22.64 17.44 3.03
N PRO A 389 22.83 16.55 4.02
CA PRO A 389 24.17 16.15 4.37
C PRO A 389 24.60 15.35 3.16
N GLU A 390 25.57 15.87 2.39
CA GLU A 390 26.12 15.17 1.23
C GLU A 390 26.27 13.69 1.62
N PRO A 391 25.45 12.79 1.03
CA PRO A 391 25.43 11.41 1.46
C PRO A 391 26.85 10.88 1.35
N PRO A 392 27.27 9.90 2.17
CA PRO A 392 28.37 9.07 1.70
C PRO A 392 27.92 8.61 0.31
N VAL A 393 28.72 8.96 -0.71
CA VAL A 393 28.41 8.60 -2.09
C VAL A 393 28.45 7.08 -2.14
N ASP A 394 27.30 6.46 -1.86
CA ASP A 394 27.04 5.12 -2.30
C ASP A 394 26.85 5.24 -3.82
N PRO A 395 27.58 4.44 -4.60
CA PRO A 395 27.60 4.59 -6.04
C PRO A 395 26.18 4.44 -6.56
N GLU A 396 25.75 5.42 -7.34
CA GLU A 396 24.61 5.30 -8.24
C GLU A 396 24.74 3.94 -8.96
N PRO A 397 23.74 3.03 -8.88
CA PRO A 397 23.84 1.74 -9.54
C PRO A 397 24.08 2.00 -11.02
N PRO A 398 25.14 1.42 -11.61
CA PRO A 398 25.57 1.82 -12.93
C PRO A 398 24.44 1.54 -13.92
N VAL A 399 24.02 2.60 -14.63
CA VAL A 399 23.08 2.56 -15.76
C VAL A 399 23.61 1.67 -16.91
N ASN A 400 24.81 1.11 -16.76
CA ASN A 400 25.36 0.02 -17.55
C ASN A 400 26.43 -0.71 -16.69
N PRO A 401 26.15 -1.89 -16.09
CA PRO A 401 27.15 -2.57 -15.25
C PRO A 401 28.45 -2.82 -16.04
N GLU A 402 29.60 -2.60 -15.40
CA GLU A 402 30.88 -3.04 -15.95
C GLU A 402 30.99 -4.57 -15.78
N PRO A 403 31.59 -5.31 -16.74
CA PRO A 403 31.75 -6.75 -16.59
C PRO A 403 32.59 -7.06 -15.35
N PRO A 404 32.20 -8.04 -14.51
CA PRO A 404 33.01 -8.45 -13.36
C PRO A 404 34.40 -8.91 -13.83
N SER A 405 35.43 -8.55 -13.08
CA SER A 405 36.80 -9.00 -13.33
C SER A 405 37.17 -10.12 -12.35
N GLY A 406 37.22 -11.38 -12.79
CA GLY A 406 37.64 -12.50 -11.94
C GLY A 406 37.14 -13.87 -12.43
N ASP A 407 37.60 -14.92 -11.76
CA ASP A 407 36.97 -16.25 -11.85
C ASP A 407 35.65 -16.23 -11.05
N PHE A 408 34.66 -17.02 -11.45
CA PHE A 408 33.38 -17.10 -10.74
C PHE A 408 33.55 -17.73 -9.33
N PRO A 409 32.71 -17.37 -8.35
CA PRO A 409 32.79 -17.90 -7.00
C PRO A 409 32.66 -19.42 -6.93
N ASP A 410 33.36 -20.04 -5.98
CA ASP A 410 33.38 -21.47 -5.70
C ASP A 410 33.46 -21.72 -4.18
N GLU A 411 33.58 -22.98 -3.76
CA GLU A 411 33.70 -23.35 -2.35
C GLU A 411 34.96 -22.82 -1.66
N ASN A 412 35.98 -22.39 -2.41
CA ASN A 412 37.24 -21.87 -1.87
C ASN A 412 37.25 -20.34 -1.73
N SER A 413 36.34 -19.66 -2.42
CA SER A 413 36.20 -18.20 -2.44
C SER A 413 34.94 -17.68 -1.74
N THR A 414 34.09 -18.59 -1.26
CA THR A 414 32.84 -18.30 -0.55
C THR A 414 32.71 -19.14 0.71
N GLY A 415 31.78 -18.76 1.59
CA GLY A 415 31.56 -19.47 2.84
C GLY A 415 32.44 -18.96 3.97
N VAL A 416 32.59 -19.77 5.01
CA VAL A 416 33.44 -19.43 6.15
C VAL A 416 34.92 -19.48 5.75
N PRO A 417 35.74 -18.45 6.05
CA PRO A 417 37.15 -18.46 5.71
C PRO A 417 37.90 -19.65 6.34
N ASP A 418 38.76 -20.29 5.52
CA ASP A 418 39.57 -21.44 5.92
C ASP A 418 40.35 -21.23 7.23
N GLY A 419 40.32 -22.24 8.09
CA GLY A 419 41.09 -22.26 9.34
C GLY A 419 40.48 -21.44 10.47
N MET A 420 39.24 -20.96 10.33
CA MET A 420 38.53 -20.30 11.43
C MET A 420 38.03 -21.33 12.47
N ASP A 421 38.32 -21.04 13.74
CA ASP A 421 37.73 -21.77 14.87
C ASP A 421 36.33 -21.22 15.19
N LEU A 422 35.29 -21.94 14.78
CA LEU A 422 33.91 -21.53 15.01
C LEU A 422 33.39 -21.91 16.40
N THR A 423 32.70 -20.97 17.05
CA THR A 423 32.08 -21.22 18.36
C THR A 423 30.70 -21.85 18.19
N PRO A 424 30.42 -23.03 18.80
CA PRO A 424 29.10 -23.64 18.70
C PRO A 424 27.99 -22.78 19.30
N SER A 425 26.86 -22.67 18.60
CA SER A 425 25.64 -21.99 19.03
C SER A 425 24.38 -22.75 18.61
N GLY A 426 23.30 -22.57 19.36
CA GLY A 426 21.96 -22.92 18.90
C GLY A 426 21.36 -21.82 18.02
N GLY A 427 20.06 -21.90 17.72
CA GLY A 427 19.35 -20.86 16.97
C GLY A 427 19.37 -19.50 17.68
N ILE A 428 19.33 -18.43 16.88
CA ILE A 428 19.50 -17.04 17.33
C ILE A 428 18.32 -16.21 16.82
N THR A 429 17.79 -15.33 17.67
CA THR A 429 16.87 -14.27 17.25
C THR A 429 17.53 -12.94 17.60
N VAL A 430 17.78 -12.12 16.59
CA VAL A 430 18.36 -10.79 16.73
C VAL A 430 17.25 -9.77 16.75
N THR A 431 17.13 -9.02 17.84
CA THR A 431 16.09 -7.97 18.03
C THR A 431 16.69 -6.60 18.37
N GLN A 432 18.00 -6.45 18.23
CA GLN A 432 18.72 -5.21 18.53
C GLN A 432 19.48 -4.77 17.28
N ASP A 433 19.29 -3.52 16.89
CA ASP A 433 19.92 -2.96 15.69
C ASP A 433 21.44 -2.93 15.81
N GLY A 434 22.13 -3.09 14.68
CA GLY A 434 23.59 -3.09 14.63
C GLY A 434 24.24 -4.33 15.25
N THR A 435 23.47 -5.36 15.59
CA THR A 435 24.02 -6.60 16.14
C THR A 435 24.91 -7.29 15.11
N VAL A 436 26.07 -7.76 15.58
CA VAL A 436 27.02 -8.52 14.77
C VAL A 436 27.08 -9.97 15.29
N ILE A 437 26.75 -10.92 14.41
CA ILE A 437 27.00 -12.36 14.59
C ILE A 437 28.27 -12.68 13.83
N ASP A 438 29.29 -13.20 14.52
CA ASP A 438 30.63 -13.41 13.98
C ASP A 438 31.25 -14.71 14.51
N GLY A 439 31.79 -15.55 13.62
CA GLY A 439 32.60 -16.71 14.01
C GLY A 439 31.82 -17.83 14.69
N LEU A 440 30.54 -18.06 14.34
CA LEU A 440 29.71 -19.09 14.96
C LEU A 440 29.52 -20.33 14.07
N HIS A 441 29.34 -21.47 14.72
CA HIS A 441 28.73 -22.65 14.13
C HIS A 441 27.32 -22.80 14.73
N VAL A 442 26.32 -22.39 13.97
CA VAL A 442 24.92 -22.33 14.38
C VAL A 442 24.19 -23.59 13.94
N SER A 443 23.73 -24.41 14.89
CA SER A 443 22.99 -25.65 14.60
C SER A 443 21.47 -25.46 14.44
N GLY A 444 21.03 -24.23 14.22
CA GLY A 444 19.61 -23.83 14.17
C GLY A 444 19.41 -22.61 13.28
N ARG A 445 18.22 -21.99 13.33
CA ARG A 445 17.94 -20.79 12.54
C ARG A 445 18.48 -19.51 13.18
N ILE A 446 18.97 -18.59 12.36
CA ILE A 446 19.11 -17.17 12.67
C ILE A 446 17.89 -16.41 12.16
N THR A 447 17.19 -15.71 13.04
CA THR A 447 16.09 -14.79 12.70
C THR A 447 16.55 -13.37 12.94
N VAL A 448 16.54 -12.54 11.90
CA VAL A 448 16.87 -11.11 11.96
C VAL A 448 15.57 -10.31 12.06
N ASP A 449 15.37 -9.66 13.20
CA ASP A 449 14.21 -8.81 13.55
C ASP A 449 14.72 -7.45 14.09
N ALA A 450 15.74 -6.92 13.43
CA ALA A 450 16.41 -5.66 13.77
C ALA A 450 17.15 -5.11 12.54
N ASP A 451 17.41 -3.81 12.53
CA ASP A 451 18.09 -3.13 11.43
C ASP A 451 19.62 -3.26 11.54
N ASN A 452 20.32 -3.11 10.42
CA ASN A 452 21.78 -3.04 10.36
C ASN A 452 22.50 -4.25 10.98
N VAL A 453 21.88 -5.43 10.92
CA VAL A 453 22.45 -6.66 11.48
C VAL A 453 23.50 -7.21 10.52
N THR A 454 24.69 -7.53 11.05
CA THR A 454 25.73 -8.22 10.28
C THR A 454 25.83 -9.67 10.74
N ILE A 455 25.75 -10.61 9.80
CA ILE A 455 26.11 -12.01 10.00
C ILE A 455 27.34 -12.27 9.16
N ARG A 456 28.45 -12.66 9.81
CA ARG A 456 29.69 -12.92 9.08
C ARG A 456 30.49 -14.08 9.63
N ASN A 457 31.34 -14.65 8.79
CA ASN A 457 32.24 -15.75 9.14
C ASN A 457 31.54 -16.87 9.92
N THR A 458 30.31 -17.20 9.53
CA THR A 458 29.43 -18.06 10.33
C THR A 458 28.97 -19.23 9.48
N LEU A 459 29.08 -20.44 10.03
CA LEU A 459 28.50 -21.66 9.47
C LEU A 459 27.11 -21.85 10.09
N ILE A 460 26.08 -21.94 9.27
CA ILE A 460 24.74 -22.32 9.68
C ILE A 460 24.47 -23.71 9.09
N GLN A 461 24.56 -24.74 9.92
CA GLN A 461 24.40 -26.13 9.51
C GLN A 461 23.20 -26.74 10.22
N THR A 462 22.09 -26.95 9.51
CA THR A 462 20.83 -27.34 10.14
C THR A 462 19.86 -28.01 9.17
N ASP A 463 19.20 -29.08 9.62
CA ASP A 463 18.24 -29.87 8.82
C ASP A 463 16.78 -29.38 8.98
N THR A 464 16.58 -28.14 9.47
CA THR A 464 15.23 -27.65 9.76
C THR A 464 14.37 -27.66 8.50
N ASN A 465 13.07 -27.92 8.68
CA ASN A 465 12.05 -27.72 7.63
C ASN A 465 11.69 -26.24 7.40
N LEU A 466 12.54 -25.33 7.88
CA LEU A 466 12.38 -23.89 7.89
C LEU A 466 13.66 -23.26 7.31
N TYR A 467 13.84 -21.96 7.44
CA TYR A 467 14.93 -21.23 6.79
C TYR A 467 16.12 -21.09 7.75
N PRO A 468 17.34 -21.57 7.42
CA PRO A 468 18.53 -21.36 8.24
C PRO A 468 18.78 -19.88 8.56
N ILE A 469 18.59 -18.98 7.59
CA ILE A 469 18.54 -17.53 7.84
C ILE A 469 17.20 -16.98 7.38
N ARG A 470 16.54 -16.22 8.27
CA ARG A 470 15.31 -15.49 7.96
C ARG A 470 15.47 -14.02 8.32
N VAL A 471 15.42 -13.15 7.32
CA VAL A 471 15.35 -11.70 7.48
C VAL A 471 13.88 -11.30 7.46
N LEU A 472 13.38 -10.77 8.58
CA LEU A 472 11.96 -10.45 8.71
C LEU A 472 11.61 -9.12 8.04
N GLY A 473 10.36 -8.99 7.61
CA GLY A 473 9.91 -7.76 6.97
C GLY A 473 9.88 -6.57 7.91
N GLY A 474 10.20 -5.41 7.35
CA GLY A 474 10.41 -4.17 8.09
C GLY A 474 11.78 -4.05 8.74
N THR A 475 12.73 -4.94 8.41
CA THR A 475 14.16 -4.78 8.74
C THR A 475 14.94 -4.32 7.51
N THR A 476 15.97 -3.52 7.73
CA THR A 476 16.82 -2.93 6.69
C THR A 476 18.30 -3.10 6.98
N GLY A 477 19.13 -3.02 5.95
CA GLY A 477 20.60 -2.97 6.11
C GLY A 477 21.22 -4.26 6.64
N THR A 478 20.54 -5.41 6.50
CA THR A 478 21.14 -6.69 6.89
C THR A 478 22.31 -7.01 5.95
N VAL A 479 23.47 -7.36 6.50
CA VAL A 479 24.63 -7.81 5.75
C VAL A 479 24.94 -9.25 6.13
N ILE A 480 24.98 -10.15 5.14
CA ILE A 480 25.36 -11.56 5.29
C ILE A 480 26.60 -11.77 4.43
N GLU A 481 27.77 -11.92 5.06
CA GLU A 481 29.04 -11.99 4.34
C GLU A 481 29.95 -13.12 4.83
N ASP A 482 30.64 -13.82 3.93
CA ASP A 482 31.54 -14.92 4.31
C ASP A 482 30.84 -15.99 5.18
N VAL A 483 29.65 -16.41 4.73
CA VAL A 483 28.75 -17.31 5.46
C VAL A 483 28.53 -18.59 4.66
N GLU A 484 28.60 -19.73 5.35
CA GLU A 484 28.20 -21.02 4.79
C GLU A 484 26.84 -21.43 5.35
N VAL A 485 25.91 -21.81 4.47
CA VAL A 485 24.59 -22.33 4.80
C VAL A 485 24.47 -23.74 4.27
N ASP A 486 24.47 -24.72 5.18
CA ASP A 486 24.28 -26.12 4.88
C ASP A 486 22.93 -26.60 5.45
N ASN A 487 21.97 -26.83 4.56
CA ASN A 487 20.64 -27.29 4.95
C ASN A 487 20.59 -28.80 5.28
N LEU A 488 21.70 -29.53 5.20
CA LEU A 488 21.80 -30.97 5.49
C LEU A 488 20.78 -31.84 4.72
N GLY A 489 20.36 -31.40 3.53
CA GLY A 489 19.34 -32.07 2.73
C GLY A 489 17.91 -31.88 3.22
N GLY A 490 17.68 -30.94 4.14
CA GLY A 490 16.37 -30.57 4.67
C GLY A 490 15.46 -29.91 3.62
N THR A 491 14.18 -29.73 3.97
CA THR A 491 13.16 -29.11 3.09
C THR A 491 13.09 -27.59 3.26
N GLY A 492 14.17 -26.98 3.75
CA GLY A 492 14.27 -25.55 4.03
C GLY A 492 14.84 -24.76 2.85
N ILE A 493 14.61 -23.45 2.84
CA ILE A 493 15.29 -22.50 1.95
C ILE A 493 16.50 -21.97 2.69
N GLY A 494 17.69 -21.90 2.08
CA GLY A 494 18.92 -21.43 2.73
C GLY A 494 18.77 -20.04 3.39
N ILE A 495 18.40 -19.03 2.60
CA ILE A 495 18.13 -17.68 3.11
C ILE A 495 16.77 -17.20 2.59
N PHE A 496 15.97 -16.60 3.47
CA PHE A 496 14.70 -16.00 3.10
C PHE A 496 14.62 -14.53 3.55
N PHE A 497 14.59 -13.64 2.56
CA PHE A 497 14.36 -12.21 2.73
C PHE A 497 12.87 -11.88 2.68
N SER A 498 12.39 -11.26 3.75
CA SER A 498 11.16 -10.47 3.78
C SER A 498 11.43 -8.99 4.11
N GLY A 499 12.67 -8.65 4.47
CA GLY A 499 13.22 -7.28 4.61
C GLY A 499 14.49 -7.14 3.75
N SER A 500 15.10 -5.94 3.71
CA SER A 500 16.20 -5.66 2.78
C SER A 500 17.57 -6.12 3.29
N GLY A 501 18.53 -6.29 2.37
CA GLY A 501 19.88 -6.64 2.74
C GLY A 501 20.77 -7.14 1.61
N THR A 502 22.04 -7.35 1.96
CA THR A 502 23.08 -7.84 1.05
C THR A 502 23.57 -9.21 1.49
N VAL A 503 23.66 -10.14 0.54
CA VAL A 503 24.42 -11.38 0.67
C VAL A 503 25.67 -11.26 -0.18
N ARG A 504 26.85 -11.50 0.39
CA ARG A 504 28.11 -11.54 -0.37
C ARG A 504 29.02 -12.68 0.04
N ARG A 505 29.69 -13.31 -0.93
CA ARG A 505 30.62 -14.44 -0.67
C ARG A 505 30.00 -15.55 0.17
N ALA A 506 28.71 -15.82 -0.01
CA ALA A 506 28.03 -16.89 0.70
C ALA A 506 28.17 -18.22 -0.06
N ASN A 507 28.36 -19.31 0.68
CA ASN A 507 28.31 -20.67 0.15
C ASN A 507 27.00 -21.34 0.63
N ILE A 508 26.06 -21.60 -0.27
CA ILE A 508 24.72 -22.11 0.09
C ILE A 508 24.47 -23.43 -0.64
N HIS A 509 24.25 -24.50 0.12
CA HIS A 509 24.05 -25.83 -0.45
C HIS A 509 23.14 -26.74 0.36
N SER A 510 22.82 -27.89 -0.25
CA SER A 510 21.99 -28.95 0.35
C SER A 510 20.57 -28.50 0.71
N ALA A 511 20.12 -27.37 0.16
CA ALA A 511 18.83 -26.73 0.41
C ALA A 511 17.79 -27.14 -0.65
N GLU A 512 16.50 -27.02 -0.33
CA GLU A 512 15.45 -27.14 -1.36
C GLU A 512 15.61 -26.00 -2.38
N ASP A 513 15.55 -24.76 -1.89
CA ASP A 513 15.91 -23.54 -2.63
C ASP A 513 17.09 -22.84 -1.93
N GLY A 514 17.96 -22.19 -2.69
CA GLY A 514 19.10 -21.46 -2.12
C GLY A 514 18.65 -20.18 -1.39
N VAL A 515 18.25 -19.16 -2.15
CA VAL A 515 17.75 -17.90 -1.62
C VAL A 515 16.35 -17.61 -2.14
N ARG A 516 15.45 -17.17 -1.24
CA ARG A 516 14.15 -16.64 -1.61
C ARG A 516 14.05 -15.16 -1.26
N ILE A 517 13.58 -14.37 -2.22
CA ILE A 517 13.39 -12.93 -2.10
C ILE A 517 11.89 -12.61 -2.12
N GLN A 518 11.44 -11.94 -1.07
CA GLN A 518 10.14 -11.27 -0.96
C GLN A 518 10.31 -9.90 -0.29
N ALA A 519 11.20 -9.09 -0.86
CA ALA A 519 11.60 -7.81 -0.31
C ALA A 519 12.25 -6.96 -1.40
N ASP A 520 12.20 -5.66 -1.19
CA ASP A 520 12.92 -4.67 -1.98
C ASP A 520 14.36 -4.53 -1.48
N ASP A 521 15.23 -3.90 -2.27
CA ASP A 521 16.62 -3.57 -1.91
C ASP A 521 17.43 -4.81 -1.48
N VAL A 522 17.33 -5.89 -2.24
CA VAL A 522 18.10 -7.12 -2.00
C VAL A 522 19.23 -7.23 -3.02
N THR A 523 20.46 -7.27 -2.51
CA THR A 523 21.64 -7.57 -3.33
C THR A 523 22.20 -8.94 -2.99
N ILE A 524 22.44 -9.77 -4.00
CA ILE A 524 23.18 -11.03 -3.87
C ILE A 524 24.38 -10.94 -4.80
N GLU A 525 25.57 -10.90 -4.22
CA GLU A 525 26.82 -10.71 -4.94
C GLU A 525 27.88 -11.78 -4.61
N ASP A 526 28.74 -12.08 -5.57
CA ASP A 526 29.95 -12.91 -5.39
C ASP A 526 29.71 -14.23 -4.61
N SER A 527 28.53 -14.83 -4.72
CA SER A 527 28.12 -15.99 -3.91
C SER A 527 28.01 -17.27 -4.74
N TYR A 528 28.18 -18.42 -4.09
CA TYR A 528 28.09 -19.75 -4.68
C TYR A 528 26.87 -20.49 -4.14
N ILE A 529 25.93 -20.85 -5.02
CA ILE A 529 24.73 -21.61 -4.66
C ILE A 529 24.68 -22.88 -5.50
N HIS A 530 24.78 -24.03 -4.84
CA HIS A 530 24.99 -25.32 -5.51
C HIS A 530 24.42 -26.50 -4.72
N ASP A 531 24.49 -27.70 -5.30
CA ASP A 531 24.08 -28.96 -4.65
C ASP A 531 22.71 -28.87 -3.96
N LEU A 532 21.73 -28.29 -4.66
CA LEU A 532 20.34 -28.25 -4.19
C LEU A 532 19.81 -29.68 -4.00
N GLN A 533 18.96 -29.88 -3.01
CA GLN A 533 18.41 -31.17 -2.66
C GLN A 533 17.00 -31.31 -3.21
N ARG A 534 16.82 -32.27 -4.14
CA ARG A 534 15.51 -32.60 -4.69
C ARG A 534 14.55 -33.13 -3.62
N GLN A 535 13.39 -32.50 -3.53
CA GLN A 535 12.22 -32.81 -2.72
C GLN A 535 10.99 -33.06 -3.61
N PRO A 536 10.08 -33.97 -3.21
CA PRO A 536 8.84 -34.19 -3.96
C PRO A 536 7.96 -32.94 -4.04
N GLY A 537 7.75 -32.41 -5.25
CA GLY A 537 6.86 -31.27 -5.51
C GLY A 537 7.45 -29.90 -5.22
N GLY A 538 8.72 -29.80 -4.83
CA GLY A 538 9.44 -28.53 -4.68
C GLY A 538 9.87 -27.92 -6.02
N HIS A 539 10.12 -26.62 -6.03
CA HIS A 539 10.62 -25.92 -7.22
C HIS A 539 12.13 -26.18 -7.36
N HIS A 540 12.98 -25.96 -6.37
CA HIS A 540 14.45 -26.17 -6.43
C HIS A 540 15.16 -25.16 -7.30
N ASP A 541 15.16 -23.94 -6.79
CA ASP A 541 15.75 -22.77 -7.42
C ASP A 541 17.00 -22.34 -6.65
N THR A 542 18.09 -21.97 -7.34
CA THR A 542 19.19 -21.34 -6.59
C THR A 542 18.74 -19.99 -6.04
N ILE A 543 18.00 -19.22 -6.85
CA ILE A 543 17.34 -17.99 -6.40
C ILE A 543 15.89 -17.99 -6.90
N GLN A 544 14.96 -17.82 -5.96
CA GLN A 544 13.55 -17.59 -6.26
C GLN A 544 13.14 -16.18 -5.85
N ILE A 545 12.76 -15.36 -6.82
CA ILE A 545 12.21 -14.03 -6.60
C ILE A 545 10.69 -14.13 -6.73
N ARG A 546 10.01 -13.85 -5.63
CA ARG A 546 8.54 -13.83 -5.62
C ARG A 546 8.03 -12.41 -5.78
N GLU A 547 8.63 -11.42 -5.12
CA GLU A 547 8.32 -9.98 -5.23
C GLU A 547 9.59 -9.19 -4.86
N GLY A 548 9.72 -7.94 -5.34
CA GLY A 548 10.82 -7.04 -4.99
C GLY A 548 11.11 -5.97 -6.05
N ASP A 549 11.39 -4.75 -5.59
CA ASP A 549 12.02 -3.64 -6.34
C ASP A 549 13.52 -3.56 -6.02
N ASP A 550 14.32 -3.05 -6.97
CA ASP A 550 15.76 -2.82 -6.81
C ASP A 550 16.55 -4.08 -6.35
N VAL A 551 16.22 -5.22 -6.93
CA VAL A 551 16.95 -6.47 -6.68
C VAL A 551 18.16 -6.59 -7.61
N THR A 552 19.35 -6.75 -7.03
CA THR A 552 20.60 -6.93 -7.79
C THR A 552 21.19 -8.32 -7.55
N ILE A 553 21.34 -9.10 -8.61
CA ILE A 553 21.99 -10.41 -8.61
C ILE A 553 23.25 -10.31 -9.48
N SER A 554 24.43 -10.25 -8.85
CA SER A 554 25.67 -9.97 -9.57
C SER A 554 26.86 -10.86 -9.21
N GLY A 555 27.70 -11.22 -10.18
CA GLY A 555 28.96 -11.93 -9.88
C GLY A 555 28.83 -13.34 -9.30
N ASN A 556 27.62 -13.93 -9.26
CA ASN A 556 27.39 -15.19 -8.58
C ASN A 556 27.71 -16.42 -9.45
N ASN A 557 27.90 -17.55 -8.78
CA ASN A 557 27.90 -18.87 -9.40
C ASN A 557 26.67 -19.67 -8.95
N LEU A 558 25.73 -19.89 -9.87
CA LEU A 558 24.41 -20.46 -9.63
C LEU A 558 24.28 -21.81 -10.34
N GLN A 559 24.26 -22.90 -9.57
CA GLN A 559 24.31 -24.27 -10.07
C GLN A 559 23.06 -25.08 -9.68
N PRO A 560 21.90 -24.83 -10.29
CA PRO A 560 20.71 -25.69 -10.21
C PRO A 560 20.91 -26.98 -11.04
N TYR A 561 22.02 -27.68 -10.87
CA TYR A 561 22.33 -28.93 -11.56
C TYR A 561 23.08 -29.87 -10.63
N VAL A 562 22.63 -31.12 -10.56
CA VAL A 562 23.31 -32.17 -9.81
C VAL A 562 23.86 -33.20 -10.78
N GLU A 563 25.18 -33.19 -10.96
CA GLU A 563 25.88 -34.05 -11.92
C GLU A 563 25.66 -35.54 -11.62
N SER A 564 25.69 -35.92 -10.34
CA SER A 564 25.57 -37.32 -9.91
C SER A 564 24.24 -37.98 -10.31
N THR A 565 23.19 -37.19 -10.45
CA THR A 565 21.85 -37.62 -10.88
C THR A 565 21.51 -37.14 -12.29
N ASN A 566 22.39 -36.36 -12.91
CA ASN A 566 22.16 -35.65 -14.17
C ASN A 566 20.82 -34.88 -14.13
N ASP A 567 20.57 -34.20 -13.01
CA ASP A 567 19.29 -33.55 -12.75
C ASP A 567 19.40 -32.03 -12.75
N PRO A 568 18.79 -31.32 -13.72
CA PRO A 568 18.91 -29.87 -13.88
C PRO A 568 18.01 -29.06 -12.93
N MET A 569 17.62 -29.61 -11.79
CA MET A 569 16.75 -28.95 -10.80
C MET A 569 15.56 -28.20 -11.43
N ASN A 570 15.28 -26.94 -11.07
CA ASN A 570 14.25 -26.14 -11.74
C ASN A 570 14.77 -24.86 -12.37
N SER A 571 15.55 -24.04 -11.68
CA SER A 571 16.12 -22.83 -12.30
C SER A 571 17.29 -22.25 -11.51
N ALA A 572 18.11 -21.47 -12.19
CA ALA A 572 19.08 -20.62 -11.51
C ALA A 572 18.38 -19.37 -10.98
N LEU A 573 17.45 -18.85 -11.77
CA LEU A 573 16.55 -17.77 -11.39
C LEU A 573 15.11 -18.12 -11.72
N GLN A 574 14.27 -18.27 -10.69
CA GLN A 574 12.83 -18.42 -10.82
C GLN A 574 12.15 -17.13 -10.40
N ILE A 575 11.45 -16.52 -11.34
CA ILE A 575 10.65 -15.32 -11.11
C ILE A 575 9.16 -15.70 -11.03
N GLY A 576 8.46 -15.19 -10.01
CA GLY A 576 7.00 -15.10 -9.97
C GLY A 576 6.21 -16.39 -9.65
N SER A 577 6.88 -17.47 -9.23
CA SER A 577 6.29 -18.82 -9.19
C SER A 577 5.12 -19.04 -8.21
N LEU A 578 4.75 -18.08 -7.36
CA LEU A 578 3.64 -18.19 -6.39
C LEU A 578 3.01 -16.81 -6.08
N LEU A 579 2.81 -15.97 -7.09
CA LEU A 579 2.48 -14.56 -6.89
C LEU A 579 1.02 -14.22 -6.58
N GLY A 580 0.85 -13.18 -5.75
CA GLY A 580 -0.30 -12.28 -5.73
C GLY A 580 -0.14 -11.17 -6.79
N ASP A 581 -0.49 -9.92 -6.48
CA ASP A 581 -0.58 -8.81 -7.47
C ASP A 581 0.68 -7.90 -7.56
N ASP A 582 1.81 -8.24 -6.90
CA ASP A 582 3.05 -7.45 -6.92
C ASP A 582 3.96 -7.80 -8.12
N THR A 583 4.64 -6.80 -8.69
CA THR A 583 5.54 -6.94 -9.85
C THR A 583 6.99 -6.68 -9.46
N ILE A 584 7.92 -7.37 -10.13
CA ILE A 584 9.36 -7.16 -9.97
C ILE A 584 9.80 -6.01 -10.87
N THR A 585 10.36 -4.98 -10.26
CA THR A 585 10.93 -3.78 -10.91
C THR A 585 12.41 -3.67 -10.61
N ASN A 586 13.13 -3.00 -11.50
CA ASN A 586 14.56 -2.70 -11.41
C ASN A 586 15.45 -3.90 -11.12
N LEU A 587 15.04 -5.09 -11.59
CA LEU A 587 15.83 -6.30 -11.41
C LEU A 587 17.10 -6.23 -12.27
N VAL A 588 18.27 -6.21 -11.64
CA VAL A 588 19.56 -6.27 -12.34
C VAL A 588 20.18 -7.64 -12.15
N VAL A 589 20.36 -8.38 -13.25
CA VAL A 589 21.01 -9.69 -13.27
C VAL A 589 22.24 -9.60 -14.14
N THR A 590 23.42 -9.52 -13.52
CA THR A 590 24.65 -9.25 -14.27
C THR A 590 25.89 -10.02 -13.85
N GLY A 591 26.66 -10.50 -14.81
CA GLY A 591 27.97 -11.07 -14.49
C GLY A 591 27.91 -12.39 -13.71
N ASN A 592 26.83 -13.15 -13.81
CA ASN A 592 26.69 -14.43 -13.10
C ASN A 592 27.03 -15.61 -14.02
N LEU A 593 27.60 -16.68 -13.47
CA LEU A 593 27.65 -18.00 -14.11
C LEU A 593 26.42 -18.79 -13.69
N MET A 594 25.65 -19.29 -14.66
CA MET A 594 24.45 -20.07 -14.40
C MET A 594 24.47 -21.37 -15.22
N ASN A 595 24.33 -22.52 -14.58
CA ASN A 595 24.30 -23.80 -15.28
C ASN A 595 23.30 -24.78 -14.66
N GLY A 596 22.40 -25.29 -15.49
CA GLY A 596 21.26 -26.09 -15.07
C GLY A 596 19.93 -25.35 -15.20
N GLY A 597 18.88 -25.90 -14.59
CA GLY A 597 17.50 -25.43 -14.70
C GLY A 597 16.67 -26.20 -15.71
N ASN A 598 15.36 -26.34 -15.46
CA ASN A 598 14.39 -26.63 -16.50
C ASN A 598 14.47 -25.55 -17.58
N TYR A 599 14.36 -24.30 -17.12
CA TYR A 599 14.91 -23.12 -17.78
C TYR A 599 15.96 -22.54 -16.84
N THR A 600 17.13 -22.15 -17.34
CA THR A 600 18.16 -21.55 -16.47
C THR A 600 17.63 -20.27 -15.82
N ILE A 601 16.96 -19.43 -16.61
CA ILE A 601 16.15 -18.30 -16.15
C ILE A 601 14.70 -18.54 -16.57
N ASN A 602 13.80 -18.56 -15.59
CA ASN A 602 12.36 -18.54 -15.82
C ASN A 602 11.80 -17.18 -15.40
N GLY A 603 11.58 -16.31 -16.39
CA GLY A 603 11.33 -14.88 -16.24
C GLY A 603 9.92 -14.45 -15.84
N GLY A 604 9.04 -15.37 -15.48
CA GLY A 604 7.64 -15.07 -15.13
C GLY A 604 6.67 -15.04 -16.33
N GLY A 605 5.57 -15.77 -16.25
CA GLY A 605 4.60 -15.91 -17.34
C GLY A 605 3.43 -14.93 -17.37
N ARG A 606 3.26 -14.03 -16.39
CA ARG A 606 1.99 -13.28 -16.19
C ARG A 606 2.16 -11.79 -15.85
N GLY A 607 3.12 -11.11 -16.45
CA GLY A 607 3.38 -9.68 -16.19
C GLY A 607 4.04 -9.43 -14.84
N GLU A 608 4.71 -10.45 -14.30
CA GLU A 608 5.31 -10.46 -12.97
C GLU A 608 6.65 -9.67 -12.94
N VAL A 609 7.18 -9.31 -14.11
CA VAL A 609 8.36 -8.47 -14.30
C VAL A 609 7.96 -7.23 -15.08
N ASP A 610 8.18 -6.06 -14.50
CA ASP A 610 7.94 -4.76 -15.12
C ASP A 610 9.22 -4.15 -15.69
N SER A 611 10.35 -4.31 -15.01
CA SER A 611 11.66 -3.97 -15.56
C SER A 611 12.76 -4.91 -15.05
N ALA A 612 13.54 -5.44 -15.98
CA ALA A 612 14.72 -6.24 -15.66
C ALA A 612 15.84 -6.03 -16.68
N LEU A 613 17.09 -5.97 -16.24
CA LEU A 613 18.29 -5.93 -17.07
C LEU A 613 19.06 -7.24 -16.92
N TYR A 614 19.36 -7.89 -18.04
CA TYR A 614 20.25 -9.06 -18.09
C TYR A 614 21.47 -8.72 -18.94
N ALA A 615 22.66 -8.71 -18.33
CA ALA A 615 23.90 -8.38 -19.03
C ALA A 615 25.11 -9.13 -18.50
N TYR A 616 26.06 -9.48 -19.36
CA TYR A 616 27.34 -10.11 -18.99
C TYR A 616 27.23 -11.46 -18.25
N ASN A 617 26.08 -12.13 -18.31
CA ASN A 617 25.93 -13.45 -17.69
C ASN A 617 26.51 -14.55 -18.60
N GLU A 618 27.05 -15.59 -17.98
CA GLU A 618 27.57 -16.78 -18.65
C GLU A 618 26.68 -17.99 -18.38
N PHE A 619 26.33 -18.72 -19.43
CA PHE A 619 25.40 -19.85 -19.34
C PHE A 619 26.07 -21.17 -19.71
N GLY A 620 25.90 -22.18 -18.86
CA GLY A 620 26.24 -23.55 -19.16
C GLY A 620 25.15 -24.27 -19.96
N ARG A 621 25.41 -25.53 -20.32
CA ARG A 621 24.58 -26.30 -21.27
C ARG A 621 23.60 -27.25 -20.59
N ASP A 622 23.67 -27.39 -19.27
CA ASP A 622 22.98 -28.47 -18.55
C ASP A 622 21.51 -28.16 -18.24
N PHE A 623 20.86 -27.27 -19.01
CA PHE A 623 19.43 -26.99 -18.88
C PHE A 623 18.55 -28.04 -19.58
N ARG A 624 17.29 -28.18 -19.16
CA ARG A 624 16.36 -29.15 -19.76
C ARG A 624 15.70 -28.67 -21.05
N TYR A 625 15.23 -27.43 -21.07
CA TYR A 625 14.41 -26.89 -22.17
C TYR A 625 15.13 -25.80 -22.95
N SER A 626 15.48 -24.71 -22.28
CA SER A 626 16.21 -23.57 -22.86
C SER A 626 16.94 -22.82 -21.74
N VAL A 627 17.85 -21.91 -22.09
CA VAL A 627 18.44 -20.98 -21.11
C VAL A 627 17.36 -20.08 -20.54
N VAL A 628 16.44 -19.63 -21.39
CA VAL A 628 15.43 -18.65 -21.04
C VAL A 628 14.03 -19.19 -21.30
N GLY A 629 13.12 -18.93 -20.37
CA GLY A 629 11.68 -19.08 -20.54
C GLY A 629 10.93 -17.87 -20.00
N ASN A 630 9.88 -17.44 -20.71
CA ASN A 630 8.94 -16.41 -20.25
C ASN A 630 9.57 -15.04 -19.87
N LEU A 631 10.56 -14.52 -20.59
CA LEU A 631 10.99 -13.14 -20.33
C LEU A 631 9.91 -12.14 -20.78
N GLN A 632 9.61 -11.19 -19.90
CA GLN A 632 8.68 -10.08 -20.14
C GLN A 632 9.32 -8.79 -19.64
N ASN A 633 9.10 -7.69 -20.35
CA ASN A 633 9.60 -6.34 -20.01
C ASN A 633 11.08 -6.32 -19.56
N SER A 634 11.90 -7.14 -20.23
CA SER A 634 13.29 -7.38 -19.88
C SER A 634 14.22 -6.89 -20.99
N ASP A 635 15.26 -6.17 -20.60
CA ASP A 635 16.36 -5.74 -21.45
C ASP A 635 17.45 -6.82 -21.46
N TRP A 636 17.40 -7.69 -22.46
CA TRP A 636 18.40 -8.74 -22.65
C TRP A 636 19.54 -8.22 -23.55
N LYS A 637 20.73 -8.06 -22.97
CA LYS A 637 21.92 -7.63 -23.72
C LYS A 637 22.59 -8.79 -24.45
N SER A 638 23.23 -8.49 -25.58
CA SER A 638 24.05 -9.47 -26.32
C SER A 638 25.33 -9.89 -25.61
N THR A 639 25.63 -9.27 -24.46
CA THR A 639 26.74 -9.63 -23.58
C THR A 639 26.44 -10.85 -22.71
N ASN A 640 25.21 -11.35 -22.73
CA ASN A 640 24.87 -12.68 -22.22
C ASN A 640 25.41 -13.74 -23.18
N VAL A 641 26.33 -14.59 -22.71
CA VAL A 641 27.09 -15.51 -23.57
C VAL A 641 27.09 -16.94 -23.05
N TRP A 642 27.41 -17.87 -23.94
CA TRP A 642 27.68 -19.25 -23.55
C TRP A 642 29.05 -19.35 -22.87
N HIS A 643 29.11 -20.01 -21.72
CA HIS A 643 30.35 -20.17 -20.96
C HIS A 643 31.46 -20.89 -21.76
N ASP A 644 31.08 -21.85 -22.60
CA ASP A 644 32.03 -22.68 -23.36
C ASP A 644 32.58 -22.01 -24.63
N THR A 645 31.81 -21.10 -25.25
CA THR A 645 32.17 -20.50 -26.54
C THR A 645 32.32 -18.98 -26.53
N GLY A 646 31.83 -18.30 -25.50
CA GLY A 646 31.75 -16.83 -25.46
C GLY A 646 30.80 -16.23 -26.50
N GLU A 647 30.02 -17.05 -27.20
CA GLU A 647 29.07 -16.58 -28.21
C GLU A 647 27.77 -16.10 -27.55
N PRO A 648 27.10 -15.05 -28.08
CA PRO A 648 25.85 -14.54 -27.51
C PRO A 648 24.76 -15.61 -27.40
N VAL A 649 24.09 -15.64 -26.25
CA VAL A 649 22.88 -16.42 -26.01
C VAL A 649 21.67 -15.60 -26.47
N GLN A 650 20.83 -16.22 -27.29
CA GLN A 650 19.54 -15.64 -27.67
C GLN A 650 18.49 -16.06 -26.64
N PRO A 651 17.66 -15.13 -26.14
CA PRO A 651 16.61 -15.42 -25.17
C PRO A 651 15.42 -16.18 -25.80
#